data_AF-A0A4X1UXU4-F1
#
_entry.id   AF-A0A4X1UXU4-F1
#
_cell.length_a   1.000
_cell.length_b   1.000
_cell.length_c   1.000
_cell.angle_alpha   90.00
_cell.angle_beta   90.00
_cell.angle_gamma   90.00
#
_symmetry.space_group_name_H-M   'P 1'
#
loop_
_entity.id
_entity.type
_entity.pdbx_description
1 polymer ?
#
loop_
_entity_poly.entity_id
_entity_poly.type
_entity_poly.pdbx_seq_one_letter_code
_entity_poly.pdbx_strand_id
1 'polypeptide(L)'
;MSTIYSSGKVLDPNNPQECLVLEPGLDEIMENSKDYSRRLWAWESWRAEVGKQLRPLYEEYVVLENEMARANNYEDYGDYWRGDYEVTGTGDYDYSRNQLMEDVERTFAEIKPLYEHLHAYVRAKLMDAYPSRISPTGCLPAHLLGDMWGRFWTNLYPLTVPFGEKPSIDVTEAMVNQSWDAVRIFEEAEKFFVSIGLPNMTQGFWNNSMLTEPGDGRKVVCHPTAWDLGKGDFRIKMCTKVTMDDFLTAHHEMGHIQYDMAYAIQPYLLRNGANEGFHEAVGEIMSLSAATPHYLKALGLLPPDFYEDSETEINFLLKQALTIVGTLPFTYMLEKWRWMVFKGEIPKEQWMQKWWEMKREIVGVVEPLPHDETYCDPACLFHVAEDYSFIRYYTRTIYQFQFHEALCRTAKHEGPLYKCDISNSTEAGQKLLQMLSLGKSEPWTLALENIVGVKTMDVKPLLSYFEPLLTWLKAQNGNSSVGWNTDWTPYADQSIKVRISLKSALGEDAYEWNDNEMYLFRSSIAYAMRKYFSKVKNETIPFGAEDVWVSDLKPRISFNFFVTSPANMSDIIPRSDVEEAISMSRSRINDAFRLDDNTLEFLGIQPTLGPPDEPPVTVWLIIFGVVMGLVVVGIVVLIFTGIRDRRKKKQASSEENPYGSMDLSKGESNSGFQNGDDIQTSF
;
A
#
# COMPACT_ATOMS: atom_id res chain seq x y z
N MET A 1 -11.58 17.78 8.54
CA MET A 1 -11.34 16.38 8.10
C MET A 1 -12.38 15.45 8.71
N SER A 2 -12.61 15.52 10.03
CA SER A 2 -13.60 14.73 10.78
C SER A 2 -14.99 14.59 10.17
N THR A 3 -15.61 15.71 9.76
CA THR A 3 -16.94 15.69 9.12
C THR A 3 -16.94 14.94 7.79
N ILE A 4 -15.87 15.06 7.00
CA ILE A 4 -15.75 14.37 5.71
C ILE A 4 -15.63 12.87 5.94
N TYR A 5 -14.82 12.46 6.94
CA TYR A 5 -14.69 11.05 7.31
C TYR A 5 -16.03 10.45 7.79
N SER A 6 -16.69 11.12 8.73
CA SER A 6 -17.92 10.59 9.36
C SER A 6 -19.17 10.64 8.47
N SER A 7 -19.24 11.58 7.52
CA SER A 7 -20.43 11.78 6.67
C SER A 7 -20.20 11.49 5.19
N GLY A 8 -18.97 11.11 4.83
CA GLY A 8 -18.57 10.71 3.48
C GLY A 8 -19.43 9.55 2.96
N LYS A 9 -19.75 9.61 1.67
CA LYS A 9 -20.69 8.69 1.02
C LYS A 9 -20.19 8.28 -0.35
N VAL A 10 -20.49 7.05 -0.72
CA VAL A 10 -20.18 6.48 -2.03
C VAL A 10 -21.48 5.98 -2.67
N LEU A 11 -21.67 6.27 -3.96
CA LEU A 11 -22.83 5.80 -4.74
C LEU A 11 -22.70 4.32 -5.09
N ASP A 12 -23.72 3.52 -4.80
CA ASP A 12 -23.74 2.10 -5.18
C ASP A 12 -23.93 1.94 -6.70
N PRO A 13 -23.01 1.28 -7.43
CA PRO A 13 -23.14 1.06 -8.86
C PRO A 13 -24.35 0.19 -9.21
N ASN A 14 -24.80 -0.68 -8.30
CA ASN A 14 -25.99 -1.51 -8.50
C ASN A 14 -27.29 -0.74 -8.26
N ASN A 15 -27.24 0.35 -7.49
CA ASN A 15 -28.38 1.20 -7.17
C ASN A 15 -27.95 2.66 -7.07
N PRO A 16 -27.92 3.41 -8.19
CA PRO A 16 -27.42 4.79 -8.22
C PRO A 16 -28.22 5.81 -7.39
N GLN A 17 -29.35 5.41 -6.79
CA GLN A 17 -30.10 6.23 -5.83
C GLN A 17 -29.67 6.00 -4.38
N GLU A 18 -28.85 4.99 -4.12
CA GLU A 18 -28.40 4.59 -2.80
C GLU A 18 -26.95 5.00 -2.59
N CYS A 19 -26.73 5.75 -1.52
CA CYS A 19 -25.40 6.15 -1.07
C CYS A 19 -25.05 5.40 0.20
N LEU A 20 -23.93 4.70 0.21
CA LEU A 20 -23.40 4.03 1.40
C LEU A 20 -22.43 4.95 2.13
N VAL A 21 -22.58 5.06 3.44
CA VAL A 21 -21.58 5.64 4.34
C VAL A 21 -20.54 4.59 4.72
N LEU A 22 -19.44 5.01 5.37
CA LEU A 22 -18.47 4.05 5.88
C LEU A 22 -19.10 3.11 6.93
N GLU A 23 -19.75 3.69 7.95
CA GLU A 23 -20.41 2.97 9.05
C GLU A 23 -21.87 3.43 9.24
N PRO A 24 -22.88 2.55 9.20
CA PRO A 24 -22.84 1.20 8.63
C PRO A 24 -23.00 1.24 7.10
N GLY A 25 -22.26 0.40 6.39
CA GLY A 25 -22.40 0.21 4.95
C GLY A 25 -21.17 -0.39 4.30
N LEU A 26 -20.16 0.45 4.04
CA LEU A 26 -18.93 -0.03 3.39
C LEU A 26 -18.12 -0.96 4.31
N ASP A 27 -18.18 -0.76 5.62
CA ASP A 27 -17.61 -1.66 6.63
C ASP A 27 -18.16 -3.09 6.46
N GLU A 28 -19.47 -3.29 6.48
CA GLU A 28 -20.14 -4.59 6.36
C GLU A 28 -19.75 -5.32 5.06
N ILE A 29 -19.61 -4.58 3.95
CA ILE A 29 -19.15 -5.12 2.67
C ILE A 29 -17.71 -5.61 2.80
N MET A 30 -16.83 -4.80 3.39
CA MET A 30 -15.41 -5.15 3.56
C MET A 30 -15.20 -6.23 4.62
N GLU A 31 -16.14 -6.44 5.53
CA GLU A 31 -16.08 -7.54 6.51
C GLU A 31 -16.55 -8.86 5.91
N ASN A 32 -17.70 -8.86 5.23
CA ASN A 32 -18.43 -10.09 4.92
C ASN A 32 -18.36 -10.53 3.45
N SER A 33 -18.19 -9.59 2.51
CA SER A 33 -18.21 -9.93 1.08
C SER A 33 -17.02 -10.79 0.70
N LYS A 34 -17.27 -11.82 -0.13
CA LYS A 34 -16.25 -12.63 -0.81
C LYS A 34 -16.15 -12.32 -2.30
N ASP A 35 -16.91 -11.34 -2.79
CA ASP A 35 -16.86 -10.89 -4.17
C ASP A 35 -15.70 -9.91 -4.35
N TYR A 36 -14.69 -10.33 -5.13
CA TYR A 36 -13.49 -9.52 -5.43
C TYR A 36 -13.85 -8.13 -5.94
N SER A 37 -14.77 -8.06 -6.91
CA SER A 37 -15.14 -6.81 -7.58
C SER A 37 -15.92 -5.88 -6.66
N ARG A 38 -16.82 -6.44 -5.84
CA ARG A 38 -17.58 -5.66 -4.85
C ARG A 38 -16.65 -5.05 -3.80
N ARG A 39 -15.65 -5.81 -3.33
CA ARG A 39 -14.64 -5.32 -2.37
C ARG A 39 -13.73 -4.27 -3.00
N LEU A 40 -13.27 -4.49 -4.23
CA LEU A 40 -12.45 -3.52 -4.96
C LEU A 40 -13.20 -2.20 -5.15
N TRP A 41 -14.48 -2.26 -5.56
CA TRP A 41 -15.32 -1.08 -5.69
C TRP A 41 -15.43 -0.30 -4.37
N ALA A 42 -15.78 -0.96 -3.27
CA ALA A 42 -15.93 -0.30 -1.97
C ALA A 42 -14.62 0.34 -1.51
N TRP A 43 -13.51 -0.39 -1.70
CA TRP A 43 -12.17 0.04 -1.32
C TRP A 43 -11.70 1.27 -2.09
N GLU A 44 -11.81 1.25 -3.42
CA GLU A 44 -11.36 2.33 -4.30
C GLU A 44 -12.24 3.56 -4.16
N SER A 45 -13.56 3.36 -4.21
CA SER A 45 -14.50 4.49 -4.21
C SER A 45 -14.43 5.28 -2.91
N TRP A 46 -14.17 4.63 -1.77
CA TRP A 46 -13.91 5.35 -0.51
C TRP A 46 -12.69 6.27 -0.62
N ARG A 47 -11.60 5.77 -1.21
CA ARG A 47 -10.33 6.52 -1.35
C ARG A 47 -10.43 7.62 -2.40
N ALA A 48 -11.13 7.37 -3.50
CA ALA A 48 -11.39 8.36 -4.54
C ALA A 48 -12.30 9.49 -4.03
N GLU A 49 -13.43 9.16 -3.41
CA GLU A 49 -14.42 10.17 -3.01
C GLU A 49 -14.03 10.91 -1.74
N VAL A 50 -13.51 10.22 -0.72
CA VAL A 50 -13.14 10.83 0.57
C VAL A 50 -11.66 11.19 0.61
N GLY A 51 -10.77 10.29 0.19
CA GLY A 51 -9.32 10.52 0.25
C GLY A 51 -8.86 11.74 -0.54
N LYS A 52 -9.41 11.96 -1.74
CA LYS A 52 -9.08 13.15 -2.56
C LYS A 52 -9.53 14.46 -1.91
N GLN A 53 -10.66 14.45 -1.18
CA GLN A 53 -11.11 15.63 -0.43
C GLN A 53 -10.22 15.91 0.79
N LEU A 54 -9.69 14.86 1.42
CA LEU A 54 -8.80 14.98 2.57
C LEU A 54 -7.39 15.42 2.19
N ARG A 55 -6.94 15.14 0.97
CA ARG A 55 -5.58 15.47 0.50
C ARG A 55 -5.15 16.93 0.75
N PRO A 56 -5.83 17.96 0.24
CA PRO A 56 -5.42 19.35 0.47
C PRO A 56 -5.54 19.77 1.94
N LEU A 57 -6.51 19.21 2.68
CA LEU A 57 -6.69 19.50 4.10
C LEU A 57 -5.55 18.92 4.95
N TYR A 58 -5.08 17.72 4.61
CA TYR A 58 -3.99 17.07 5.32
C TYR A 58 -2.64 17.75 5.02
N GLU A 59 -2.44 18.27 3.80
CA GLU A 59 -1.29 19.11 3.46
C GLU A 59 -1.21 20.37 4.34
N GLU A 60 -2.33 21.09 4.50
CA GLU A 60 -2.39 22.27 5.37
C GLU A 60 -2.24 21.91 6.86
N TYR A 61 -2.87 20.83 7.31
CA TYR A 61 -2.75 20.30 8.67
C TYR A 61 -1.30 20.01 9.05
N VAL A 62 -0.53 19.30 8.20
CA VAL A 62 0.88 19.00 8.47
C VAL A 62 1.71 20.27 8.65
N VAL A 63 1.44 21.32 7.86
CA VAL A 63 2.16 22.60 7.97
C VAL A 63 1.86 23.28 9.32
N LEU A 64 0.58 23.36 9.69
CA LEU A 64 0.14 24.04 10.91
C LEU A 64 0.58 23.30 12.18
N GLU A 65 0.43 21.98 12.22
CA GLU A 65 0.84 21.18 13.39
C GLU A 65 2.36 21.22 13.60
N ASN A 66 3.14 21.21 12.52
CA ASN A 66 4.58 21.39 12.61
C ASN A 66 4.99 22.78 13.09
N GLU A 67 4.25 23.84 12.73
CA GLU A 67 4.47 25.19 13.28
C GLU A 67 4.20 25.21 14.79
N MET A 68 3.09 24.60 15.22
CA MET A 68 2.73 24.46 16.63
C MET A 68 3.81 23.69 17.42
N ALA A 69 4.26 22.54 16.91
CA ALA A 69 5.27 21.72 17.56
C ALA A 69 6.61 22.48 17.73
N ARG A 70 7.07 23.15 16.67
CA ARG A 70 8.31 23.94 16.72
C ARG A 70 8.21 25.14 17.66
N ALA A 71 7.05 25.79 17.74
CA ALA A 71 6.82 26.85 18.71
C ALA A 71 6.91 26.35 20.17
N ASN A 72 6.68 25.05 20.40
CA ASN A 72 6.82 24.37 21.69
C ASN A 72 8.20 23.69 21.89
N ASN A 73 9.19 24.00 21.06
CA ASN A 73 10.56 23.45 21.10
C ASN A 73 10.68 21.94 20.81
N TYR A 74 9.75 21.38 20.03
CA TYR A 74 9.90 20.07 19.40
C TYR A 74 10.48 20.21 17.98
N GLU A 75 11.05 19.15 17.42
CA GLU A 75 11.60 19.17 16.06
C GLU A 75 10.50 19.26 15.00
N ASP A 76 9.46 18.45 15.18
CA ASP A 76 8.28 18.33 14.32
C ASP A 76 7.10 17.78 15.14
N TYR A 77 5.92 17.64 14.53
CA TYR A 77 4.73 17.14 15.22
C TYR A 77 4.82 15.65 15.59
N GLY A 78 5.60 14.85 14.87
CA GLY A 78 5.89 13.48 15.27
C GLY A 78 6.72 13.43 16.55
N ASP A 79 7.72 14.32 16.67
CA ASP A 79 8.53 14.47 17.88
C ASP A 79 7.70 14.93 19.09
N TYR A 80 6.73 15.82 18.87
CA TYR A 80 5.73 16.19 19.89
C TYR A 80 4.99 14.97 20.44
N TRP A 81 4.50 14.08 19.57
CA TRP A 81 3.80 12.87 20.00
C TRP A 81 4.67 11.85 20.71
N ARG A 82 5.90 11.64 20.24
CA ARG A 82 6.87 10.76 20.92
C ARG A 82 7.23 11.26 22.32
N GLY A 83 6.96 12.54 22.62
CA GLY A 83 7.08 13.13 23.95
C GLY A 83 6.27 12.42 25.05
N ASP A 84 5.21 11.68 24.73
CA ASP A 84 4.45 10.92 25.74
C ASP A 84 5.27 9.79 26.40
N TYR A 85 6.30 9.29 25.70
CA TYR A 85 7.21 8.25 26.20
C TYR A 85 8.49 8.83 26.83
N GLU A 86 8.70 10.14 26.76
CA GLU A 86 9.89 10.80 27.26
C GLU A 86 9.93 10.79 28.80
N VAL A 87 11.06 10.38 29.37
CA VAL A 87 11.34 10.44 30.80
C VAL A 87 12.71 11.08 30.98
N THR A 88 12.81 12.11 31.81
CA THR A 88 14.07 12.84 32.06
C THR A 88 14.33 13.05 33.54
N GLY A 89 15.60 13.08 33.94
CA GLY A 89 16.02 13.46 35.28
C GLY A 89 15.78 12.40 36.36
N THR A 90 15.58 11.14 35.95
CA THR A 90 15.29 9.99 36.80
C THR A 90 16.42 8.96 36.84
N GLY A 91 17.53 9.22 36.14
CA GLY A 91 18.71 8.37 36.13
C GLY A 91 18.50 7.14 35.25
N ASP A 92 18.51 5.95 35.85
CA ASP A 92 18.44 4.67 35.12
C ASP A 92 17.06 4.37 34.48
N TYR A 93 16.13 5.32 34.54
CA TYR A 93 14.77 5.22 33.98
C TYR A 93 14.52 6.22 32.84
N ASP A 94 15.51 7.05 32.53
CA ASP A 94 15.41 8.04 31.46
C ASP A 94 15.16 7.36 30.11
N TYR A 95 14.30 7.97 29.31
CA TYR A 95 13.88 7.45 28.01
C TYR A 95 13.71 8.62 27.05
N SER A 96 14.40 8.58 25.91
CA SER A 96 14.34 9.68 24.94
C SER A 96 13.28 9.45 23.87
N ARG A 97 12.80 10.54 23.25
CA ARG A 97 11.83 10.50 22.14
C ARG A 97 12.33 9.68 20.94
N ASN A 98 13.64 9.70 20.67
CA ASN A 98 14.25 8.92 19.58
C ASN A 98 14.45 7.45 19.95
N GLN A 99 14.62 7.13 21.24
CA GLN A 99 14.74 5.75 21.70
C GLN A 99 13.50 4.93 21.37
N LEU A 100 12.31 5.56 21.37
CA LEU A 100 11.06 4.94 20.92
C LEU A 100 11.15 4.43 19.49
N MET A 101 11.71 5.24 18.57
CA MET A 101 11.83 4.83 17.18
C MET A 101 12.75 3.61 17.04
N GLU A 102 13.90 3.63 17.72
CA GLU A 102 14.86 2.52 17.71
C GLU A 102 14.27 1.22 18.30
N ASP A 103 13.57 1.31 19.43
CA ASP A 103 12.94 0.15 20.06
C ASP A 103 11.81 -0.43 19.22
N VAL A 104 11.02 0.42 18.56
CA VAL A 104 9.95 -0.01 17.64
C VAL A 104 10.57 -0.74 16.44
N GLU A 105 11.61 -0.20 15.82
CA GLU A 105 12.29 -0.85 14.68
C GLU A 105 12.93 -2.19 15.08
N ARG A 106 13.60 -2.23 16.24
CA ARG A 106 14.22 -3.44 16.77
C ARG A 106 13.18 -4.53 17.05
N THR A 107 12.13 -4.19 17.80
CA THR A 107 11.07 -5.16 18.15
C THR A 107 10.33 -5.63 16.92
N PHE A 108 10.13 -4.77 15.91
CA PHE A 108 9.49 -5.16 14.65
C PHE A 108 10.34 -6.19 13.89
N ALA A 109 11.66 -6.01 13.86
CA ALA A 109 12.56 -6.97 13.23
C ALA A 109 12.49 -8.36 13.89
N GLU A 110 12.27 -8.43 15.21
CA GLU A 110 12.08 -9.68 15.95
C GLU A 110 10.70 -10.33 15.67
N ILE A 111 9.65 -9.53 15.43
CA ILE A 111 8.29 -10.00 15.07
C ILE A 111 8.23 -10.51 13.63
N LYS A 112 9.02 -9.91 12.73
CA LYS A 112 8.95 -10.12 11.28
C LYS A 112 8.89 -11.60 10.85
N PRO A 113 9.70 -12.54 11.40
CA PRO A 113 9.62 -13.94 11.01
C PRO A 113 8.26 -14.59 11.29
N LEU A 114 7.62 -14.29 12.44
CA LEU A 114 6.29 -14.78 12.75
C LEU A 114 5.25 -14.24 11.76
N TYR A 115 5.34 -12.94 11.45
CA TYR A 115 4.46 -12.30 10.48
C TYR A 115 4.63 -12.86 9.06
N GLU A 116 5.86 -13.07 8.57
CA GLU A 116 6.11 -13.61 7.23
C GLU A 116 5.51 -15.00 7.05
N HIS A 117 5.56 -15.85 8.09
CA HIS A 117 4.92 -17.16 8.06
C HIS A 117 3.39 -17.07 8.10
N LEU A 118 2.82 -16.16 8.89
CA LEU A 118 1.38 -15.89 8.90
C LEU A 118 0.91 -15.37 7.54
N HIS A 119 1.61 -14.39 6.97
CA HIS A 119 1.34 -13.79 5.66
C HIS A 119 1.35 -14.84 4.56
N ALA A 120 2.38 -15.68 4.50
CA ALA A 120 2.49 -16.74 3.49
C ALA A 120 1.35 -17.77 3.59
N TYR A 121 0.94 -18.14 4.80
CA TYR A 121 -0.18 -19.04 5.03
C TYR A 121 -1.51 -18.41 4.58
N VAL A 122 -1.77 -17.17 4.99
CA VAL A 122 -2.97 -16.41 4.59
C VAL A 122 -3.01 -16.24 3.07
N ARG A 123 -1.88 -15.92 2.43
CA ARG A 123 -1.77 -15.83 0.97
C ARG A 123 -2.17 -17.13 0.28
N ALA A 124 -1.65 -18.28 0.74
CA ALA A 124 -2.02 -19.57 0.16
C ALA A 124 -3.52 -19.84 0.28
N LYS A 125 -4.13 -19.55 1.43
CA LYS A 125 -5.58 -19.71 1.63
C LYS A 125 -6.42 -18.74 0.81
N LEU A 126 -5.99 -17.49 0.67
CA LEU A 126 -6.68 -16.51 -0.17
C LEU A 126 -6.56 -16.84 -1.66
N MET A 127 -5.51 -17.54 -2.11
CA MET A 127 -5.43 -18.02 -3.49
C MET A 127 -6.53 -19.05 -3.81
N ASP A 128 -6.92 -19.88 -2.84
CA ASP A 128 -8.05 -20.81 -3.00
C ASP A 128 -9.39 -20.06 -3.11
N ALA A 129 -9.56 -18.99 -2.32
CA ALA A 129 -10.77 -18.16 -2.33
C ALA A 129 -10.86 -17.22 -3.55
N TYR A 130 -9.72 -16.73 -4.04
CA TYR A 130 -9.61 -15.76 -5.13
C TYR A 130 -8.65 -16.27 -6.22
N PRO A 131 -9.04 -17.34 -6.95
CA PRO A 131 -8.18 -17.95 -7.96
C PRO A 131 -7.80 -16.93 -9.02
N SER A 132 -6.56 -16.99 -9.51
CA SER A 132 -5.97 -16.09 -10.53
C SER A 132 -5.88 -14.59 -10.17
N ARG A 133 -6.20 -14.19 -8.93
CA ARG A 133 -6.13 -12.78 -8.48
C ARG A 133 -4.94 -12.48 -7.57
N ILE A 134 -4.26 -13.51 -7.08
CA ILE A 134 -3.16 -13.39 -6.12
C ILE A 134 -1.96 -14.20 -6.63
N SER A 135 -0.78 -13.59 -6.65
CA SER A 135 0.46 -14.28 -6.99
C SER A 135 0.95 -15.15 -5.81
N PRO A 136 1.46 -16.37 -6.06
CA PRO A 136 2.01 -17.23 -5.00
C PRO A 136 3.26 -16.67 -4.29
N THR A 137 3.90 -15.67 -4.90
CA THR A 137 5.12 -15.03 -4.38
C THR A 137 4.95 -13.53 -4.16
N GLY A 138 3.84 -12.93 -4.57
CA GLY A 138 3.59 -11.49 -4.49
C GLY A 138 3.04 -11.02 -3.14
N CYS A 139 2.82 -9.72 -3.05
CA CYS A 139 2.07 -9.10 -1.95
C CYS A 139 0.58 -9.49 -1.96
N LEU A 140 -0.14 -9.24 -0.86
CA LEU A 140 -1.59 -9.41 -0.78
C LEU A 140 -2.33 -8.16 -1.32
N PRO A 141 -3.38 -8.29 -2.14
CA PRO A 141 -4.19 -7.14 -2.55
C PRO A 141 -4.90 -6.47 -1.37
N ALA A 142 -4.77 -5.14 -1.24
CA ALA A 142 -5.20 -4.38 -0.05
C ALA A 142 -6.70 -4.45 0.27
N HIS A 143 -7.55 -4.75 -0.72
CA HIS A 143 -9.00 -4.81 -0.56
C HIS A 143 -9.50 -6.19 -0.08
N LEU A 144 -8.62 -7.17 0.07
CA LEU A 144 -8.98 -8.56 0.44
C LEU A 144 -8.62 -8.92 1.88
N LEU A 145 -8.41 -7.94 2.75
CA LEU A 145 -7.81 -8.14 4.07
C LEU A 145 -8.81 -8.15 5.25
N GLY A 146 -10.11 -8.20 4.97
CA GLY A 146 -11.16 -8.36 5.99
C GLY A 146 -11.70 -7.07 6.60
N ASP A 147 -11.09 -5.92 6.31
CA ASP A 147 -11.64 -4.59 6.61
C ASP A 147 -11.29 -3.58 5.49
N MET A 148 -11.66 -2.31 5.66
CA MET A 148 -11.43 -1.25 4.67
C MET A 148 -9.94 -0.94 4.39
N TRP A 149 -9.02 -1.24 5.31
CA TRP A 149 -7.61 -0.80 5.25
C TRP A 149 -6.58 -1.94 5.29
N GLY A 150 -7.01 -3.12 5.73
CA GLY A 150 -6.17 -4.21 6.21
C GLY A 150 -5.58 -3.96 7.59
N ARG A 151 -6.32 -3.29 8.50
CA ARG A 151 -5.84 -3.02 9.87
C ARG A 151 -5.84 -4.30 10.69
N PHE A 152 -6.92 -5.08 10.63
CA PHE A 152 -7.04 -6.39 11.27
C PHE A 152 -7.41 -7.44 10.23
N TRP A 153 -6.89 -8.65 10.37
CA TRP A 153 -7.22 -9.77 9.47
C TRP A 153 -8.24 -10.73 10.07
N THR A 154 -8.88 -10.36 11.18
CA THR A 154 -9.81 -11.19 11.95
C THR A 154 -10.92 -11.77 11.08
N ASN A 155 -11.47 -10.97 10.17
CA ASN A 155 -12.55 -11.38 9.26
C ASN A 155 -12.09 -12.33 8.14
N LEU A 156 -10.78 -12.61 8.03
CA LEU A 156 -10.27 -13.67 7.16
C LEU A 156 -10.38 -15.06 7.78
N TYR A 157 -10.66 -15.16 9.09
CA TYR A 157 -10.71 -16.45 9.79
C TYR A 157 -11.57 -17.51 9.10
N PRO A 158 -12.79 -17.22 8.59
CA PRO A 158 -13.59 -18.22 7.87
C PRO A 158 -12.95 -18.74 6.57
N LEU A 159 -12.02 -17.99 5.96
CA LEU A 159 -11.29 -18.38 4.76
C LEU A 159 -9.96 -19.08 5.09
N THR A 160 -9.40 -18.81 6.27
CA THR A 160 -8.06 -19.27 6.66
C THR A 160 -8.08 -20.31 7.78
N VAL A 161 -9.24 -20.78 8.23
CA VAL A 161 -9.34 -21.76 9.32
C VAL A 161 -8.56 -23.04 8.98
N PRO A 162 -7.63 -23.48 9.85
CA PRO A 162 -6.84 -24.70 9.64
C PRO A 162 -7.68 -25.97 9.64
N PHE A 163 -8.55 -26.12 10.63
CA PHE A 163 -9.36 -27.31 10.87
C PHE A 163 -10.84 -26.92 10.97
N GLY A 164 -11.51 -26.73 9.83
CA GLY A 164 -12.89 -26.24 9.75
C GLY A 164 -13.96 -27.21 10.28
N GLU A 165 -13.63 -28.50 10.41
CA GLU A 165 -14.52 -29.53 10.98
C GLU A 165 -14.58 -29.50 12.51
N LYS A 166 -13.66 -28.77 13.16
CA LYS A 166 -13.64 -28.61 14.62
C LYS A 166 -14.65 -27.54 15.05
N PRO A 167 -15.27 -27.70 16.24
CA PRO A 167 -16.17 -26.68 16.77
C PRO A 167 -15.44 -25.35 16.92
N SER A 168 -16.12 -24.27 16.53
CA SER A 168 -15.62 -22.91 16.75
C SER A 168 -15.55 -22.60 18.24
N ILE A 169 -14.53 -21.84 18.65
CA ILE A 169 -14.45 -21.26 20.00
C ILE A 169 -15.37 -20.01 20.10
N ASP A 170 -16.00 -19.62 18.99
CA ASP A 170 -16.99 -18.55 18.98
C ASP A 170 -18.23 -18.93 19.80
N VAL A 171 -18.41 -18.24 20.92
CA VAL A 171 -19.51 -18.46 21.87
C VAL A 171 -20.75 -17.62 21.57
N THR A 172 -20.78 -16.89 20.45
CA THR A 172 -21.92 -16.04 20.05
C THR A 172 -23.25 -16.81 20.07
N GLU A 173 -23.31 -17.98 19.42
CA GLU A 173 -24.53 -18.79 19.40
C GLU A 173 -24.92 -19.30 20.79
N ALA A 174 -23.95 -19.62 21.64
CA ALA A 174 -24.22 -20.07 23.00
C ALA A 174 -24.82 -18.94 23.86
N MET A 175 -24.30 -17.72 23.73
CA MET A 175 -24.84 -16.53 24.41
C MET A 175 -26.28 -16.23 23.96
N VAL A 176 -26.54 -16.28 22.65
CA VAL A 176 -27.88 -16.07 22.09
C VAL A 176 -28.85 -17.16 22.58
N ASN A 177 -28.45 -18.43 22.53
CA ASN A 177 -29.27 -19.55 23.00
C ASN A 177 -29.59 -19.49 24.50
N GLN A 178 -28.66 -18.94 25.29
CA GLN A 178 -28.84 -18.70 26.72
C GLN A 178 -29.56 -17.38 27.03
N SER A 179 -30.02 -16.64 26.00
CA SER A 179 -30.70 -15.35 26.13
C SER A 179 -29.89 -14.29 26.89
N TRP A 180 -28.56 -14.25 26.67
CA TRP A 180 -27.73 -13.17 27.20
C TRP A 180 -28.12 -11.84 26.55
N ASP A 181 -28.08 -10.78 27.34
CA ASP A 181 -28.22 -9.40 26.90
C ASP A 181 -26.95 -8.59 27.19
N ALA A 182 -26.92 -7.32 26.79
CA ALA A 182 -25.79 -6.45 27.04
C ALA A 182 -25.49 -6.29 28.54
N VAL A 183 -26.51 -6.21 29.40
CA VAL A 183 -26.29 -6.07 30.85
C VAL A 183 -25.56 -7.28 31.40
N ARG A 184 -26.00 -8.49 31.03
CA ARG A 184 -25.36 -9.74 31.44
C ARG A 184 -23.90 -9.82 31.01
N ILE A 185 -23.58 -9.39 29.79
CA ILE A 185 -22.19 -9.34 29.29
C ILE A 185 -21.33 -8.49 30.24
N PHE A 186 -21.82 -7.30 30.60
CA PHE A 186 -21.06 -6.41 31.46
C PHE A 186 -20.96 -6.93 32.91
N GLU A 187 -22.00 -7.58 33.43
CA GLU A 187 -21.98 -8.20 34.76
C GLU A 187 -20.95 -9.33 34.86
N GLU A 188 -20.79 -10.15 33.82
CA GLU A 188 -19.79 -11.22 33.82
C GLU A 188 -18.36 -10.69 33.76
N ALA A 189 -18.13 -9.61 33.01
CA ALA A 189 -16.85 -8.92 33.02
C ALA A 189 -16.58 -8.22 34.36
N GLU A 190 -17.57 -7.60 35.02
CA GLU A 190 -17.41 -7.10 36.40
C GLU A 190 -16.99 -8.23 37.36
N LYS A 191 -17.64 -9.40 37.29
CA LYS A 191 -17.28 -10.57 38.10
C LYS A 191 -15.85 -11.04 37.86
N PHE A 192 -15.37 -10.98 36.61
CA PHE A 192 -13.98 -11.30 36.30
C PHE A 192 -13.01 -10.40 37.08
N PHE A 193 -13.20 -9.08 37.02
CA PHE A 193 -12.34 -8.13 37.75
C PHE A 193 -12.41 -8.31 39.26
N VAL A 194 -13.60 -8.56 39.80
CA VAL A 194 -13.78 -8.84 41.23
C VAL A 194 -13.08 -10.13 41.65
N SER A 195 -13.05 -11.14 40.78
CA SER A 195 -12.37 -12.42 41.06
C SER A 195 -10.86 -12.27 41.27
N ILE A 196 -10.23 -11.28 40.63
CA ILE A 196 -8.81 -10.97 40.81
C ILE A 196 -8.57 -9.94 41.92
N GLY A 197 -9.61 -9.52 42.64
CA GLY A 197 -9.51 -8.60 43.78
C GLY A 197 -9.56 -7.11 43.43
N LEU A 198 -9.99 -6.76 42.21
CA LEU A 198 -10.32 -5.37 41.85
C LEU A 198 -11.73 -4.98 42.35
N PRO A 199 -12.03 -3.68 42.49
CA PRO A 199 -13.33 -3.23 42.98
C PRO A 199 -14.48 -3.48 41.98
N ASN A 200 -15.71 -3.57 42.50
CA ASN A 200 -16.92 -3.50 41.69
C ASN A 200 -17.01 -2.15 40.95
N MET A 201 -17.77 -2.11 39.85
CA MET A 201 -18.15 -0.87 39.20
C MET A 201 -18.98 0.01 40.14
N THR A 202 -18.93 1.32 39.93
CA THR A 202 -19.68 2.28 40.74
C THR A 202 -21.19 2.21 40.42
N GLN A 203 -22.04 2.62 41.37
CA GLN A 203 -23.48 2.75 41.09
C GLN A 203 -23.75 3.76 39.95
N GLY A 204 -22.92 4.80 39.85
CA GLY A 204 -23.01 5.80 38.78
C GLY A 204 -22.76 5.19 37.41
N PHE A 205 -21.77 4.30 37.30
CA PHE A 205 -21.46 3.57 36.07
C PHE A 205 -22.68 2.84 35.51
N TRP A 206 -23.33 2.00 36.33
CA TRP A 206 -24.49 1.22 35.90
C TRP A 206 -25.70 2.09 35.52
N ASN A 207 -25.92 3.19 36.26
CA ASN A 207 -27.06 4.06 36.02
C ASN A 207 -26.90 4.98 34.80
N ASN A 208 -25.66 5.32 34.44
CA ASN A 208 -25.37 6.40 33.49
C ASN A 208 -24.68 5.96 32.19
N SER A 209 -24.19 4.73 32.11
CA SER A 209 -23.55 4.18 30.90
C SER A 209 -24.57 3.92 29.80
N MET A 210 -24.12 4.04 28.55
CA MET A 210 -24.89 3.65 27.37
C MET A 210 -24.36 2.30 26.89
N LEU A 211 -24.93 1.21 27.40
CA LEU A 211 -24.51 -0.17 27.07
C LEU A 211 -25.27 -0.76 25.87
N THR A 212 -26.28 -0.05 25.35
CA THR A 212 -27.06 -0.46 24.18
C THR A 212 -27.39 0.76 23.33
N GLU A 213 -27.60 0.55 22.03
CA GLU A 213 -28.08 1.62 21.15
C GLU A 213 -29.50 2.05 21.58
N PRO A 214 -29.76 3.36 21.72
CA PRO A 214 -31.11 3.84 22.06
C PRO A 214 -32.13 3.52 20.96
N GLY A 215 -33.19 2.80 21.31
CA GLY A 215 -34.31 2.48 20.40
C GLY A 215 -35.27 3.65 20.11
N ASP A 216 -34.98 4.87 20.57
CA ASP A 216 -35.85 6.05 20.47
C ASP A 216 -35.53 6.96 19.27
N GLY A 217 -34.66 6.51 18.36
CA GLY A 217 -34.29 7.22 17.13
C GLY A 217 -33.19 8.27 17.31
N ARG A 218 -32.63 8.42 18.52
CA ARG A 218 -31.42 9.25 18.73
C ARG A 218 -30.25 8.68 17.92
N LYS A 219 -29.51 9.57 17.28
CA LYS A 219 -28.26 9.21 16.59
C LYS A 219 -27.09 9.32 17.58
N VAL A 220 -26.35 8.24 17.73
CA VAL A 220 -25.20 8.13 18.63
C VAL A 220 -24.01 7.56 17.86
N VAL A 221 -22.79 7.93 18.27
CA VAL A 221 -21.57 7.31 17.76
C VAL A 221 -21.39 5.99 18.50
N CYS A 222 -21.49 4.86 17.81
CA CYS A 222 -21.48 3.52 18.42
C CYS A 222 -20.08 2.97 18.76
N HIS A 223 -19.01 3.67 18.36
CA HIS A 223 -17.64 3.27 18.70
C HIS A 223 -17.48 3.09 20.23
N PRO A 224 -17.04 1.90 20.70
CA PRO A 224 -16.79 1.62 22.12
C PRO A 224 -15.83 2.64 22.73
N THR A 225 -16.18 3.18 23.89
CA THR A 225 -15.34 4.14 24.62
C THR A 225 -15.62 4.08 26.11
N ALA A 226 -14.55 4.06 26.92
CA ALA A 226 -14.55 4.29 28.35
C ALA A 226 -14.31 5.77 28.69
N TRP A 227 -15.01 6.29 29.71
CA TRP A 227 -15.01 7.70 30.08
C TRP A 227 -14.81 7.90 31.58
N ASP A 228 -13.71 8.55 31.97
CA ASP A 228 -13.59 9.24 33.27
C ASP A 228 -14.00 10.71 33.10
N LEU A 229 -15.23 11.05 33.53
CA LEU A 229 -15.72 12.43 33.51
C LEU A 229 -15.23 13.26 34.71
N GLY A 230 -14.45 12.63 35.61
CA GLY A 230 -13.96 13.19 36.85
C GLY A 230 -14.96 13.07 38.00
N LYS A 231 -14.49 13.41 39.21
CA LYS A 231 -15.26 13.35 40.47
C LYS A 231 -15.90 11.97 40.75
N GLY A 232 -15.30 10.90 40.23
CA GLY A 232 -15.79 9.53 40.40
C GLY A 232 -16.97 9.15 39.50
N ASP A 233 -17.21 9.88 38.41
CA ASP A 233 -18.20 9.54 37.37
C ASP A 233 -17.51 8.82 36.21
N PHE A 234 -17.61 7.49 36.22
CA PHE A 234 -17.04 6.61 35.21
C PHE A 234 -18.16 5.99 34.38
N ARG A 235 -18.01 5.95 33.05
CA ARG A 235 -19.05 5.46 32.13
C ARG A 235 -18.47 4.72 30.94
N ILE A 236 -19.25 3.81 30.37
CA ILE A 236 -18.99 3.24 29.04
C ILE A 236 -20.09 3.67 28.07
N LYS A 237 -19.70 3.94 26.83
CA LYS A 237 -20.61 4.19 25.70
C LYS A 237 -20.28 3.21 24.58
N MET A 238 -21.13 2.21 24.38
CA MET A 238 -20.99 1.12 23.42
C MET A 238 -22.37 0.65 22.94
N CYS A 239 -22.53 0.41 21.64
CA CYS A 239 -23.74 -0.19 21.08
C CYS A 239 -23.62 -1.72 21.09
N THR A 240 -23.66 -2.32 22.28
CA THR A 240 -23.37 -3.74 22.47
C THR A 240 -24.38 -4.65 21.77
N LYS A 241 -23.86 -5.57 20.97
CA LYS A 241 -24.54 -6.72 20.35
C LYS A 241 -24.19 -7.98 21.13
N VAL A 242 -25.02 -9.01 21.00
CA VAL A 242 -24.79 -10.31 21.65
C VAL A 242 -23.85 -11.13 20.76
N THR A 243 -22.55 -10.83 20.82
CA THR A 243 -21.49 -11.52 20.08
C THR A 243 -20.29 -11.79 20.99
N MET A 244 -19.44 -12.77 20.63
CA MET A 244 -18.17 -13.01 21.33
C MET A 244 -17.25 -11.79 21.26
N ASP A 245 -17.22 -11.09 20.12
CA ASP A 245 -16.37 -9.92 19.95
C ASP A 245 -16.78 -8.81 20.92
N ASP A 246 -18.08 -8.48 21.02
CA ASP A 246 -18.57 -7.47 21.95
C ASP A 246 -18.44 -7.90 23.42
N PHE A 247 -18.48 -9.21 23.70
CA PHE A 247 -18.16 -9.76 25.02
C PHE A 247 -16.70 -9.50 25.42
N LEU A 248 -15.75 -9.70 24.50
CA LEU A 248 -14.33 -9.39 24.73
C LEU A 248 -14.10 -7.87 24.80
N THR A 249 -14.78 -7.08 23.97
CA THR A 249 -14.73 -5.62 24.03
C THR A 249 -15.27 -5.09 25.36
N ALA A 250 -16.30 -5.69 25.95
CA ALA A 250 -16.77 -5.30 27.28
C ALA A 250 -15.68 -5.51 28.35
N HIS A 251 -14.93 -6.62 28.31
CA HIS A 251 -13.78 -6.84 29.19
C HIS A 251 -12.66 -5.81 28.95
N HIS A 252 -12.40 -5.48 27.69
CA HIS A 252 -11.44 -4.45 27.30
C HIS A 252 -11.80 -3.09 27.90
N GLU A 253 -13.00 -2.58 27.61
CA GLU A 253 -13.45 -1.25 28.01
C GLU A 253 -13.61 -1.14 29.54
N MET A 254 -14.03 -2.21 30.24
CA MET A 254 -14.01 -2.17 31.71
C MET A 254 -12.61 -2.24 32.30
N GLY A 255 -11.62 -2.78 31.58
CA GLY A 255 -10.21 -2.68 31.97
C GLY A 255 -9.75 -1.22 32.05
N HIS A 256 -10.19 -0.39 31.10
CA HIS A 256 -9.97 1.07 31.14
C HIS A 256 -10.59 1.70 32.38
N ILE A 257 -11.87 1.39 32.65
CA ILE A 257 -12.58 1.93 33.83
C ILE A 257 -11.91 1.49 35.14
N GLN A 258 -11.41 0.26 35.24
CA GLN A 258 -10.66 -0.21 36.40
C GLN A 258 -9.35 0.56 36.58
N TYR A 259 -8.66 0.88 35.49
CA TYR A 259 -7.46 1.72 35.54
C TYR A 259 -7.81 3.15 36.01
N ASP A 260 -8.84 3.75 35.42
CA ASP A 260 -9.33 5.09 35.77
C ASP A 260 -9.71 5.19 37.25
N MET A 261 -10.42 4.18 37.75
CA MET A 261 -10.78 4.06 39.17
C MET A 261 -9.55 3.93 40.08
N ALA A 262 -8.52 3.20 39.65
CA ALA A 262 -7.32 2.96 40.46
C ALA A 262 -6.50 4.25 40.68
N TYR A 263 -6.26 5.04 39.64
CA TYR A 263 -5.51 6.29 39.76
C TYR A 263 -6.38 7.50 40.12
N ALA A 264 -7.69 7.36 40.32
CA ALA A 264 -8.59 8.47 40.68
C ALA A 264 -8.17 9.22 41.95
N ILE A 265 -7.36 8.59 42.81
CA ILE A 265 -6.76 9.22 44.01
C ILE A 265 -5.63 10.20 43.70
N GLN A 266 -5.02 10.12 42.52
CA GLN A 266 -3.89 10.96 42.11
C GLN A 266 -4.33 12.43 41.92
N PRO A 267 -3.40 13.39 41.98
CA PRO A 267 -3.64 14.75 41.51
C PRO A 267 -4.15 14.76 40.06
N TYR A 268 -5.03 15.70 39.71
CA TYR A 268 -5.72 15.72 38.41
C TYR A 268 -4.81 15.55 37.20
N LEU A 269 -3.66 16.23 37.17
CA LEU A 269 -2.70 16.16 36.05
C LEU A 269 -1.98 14.79 35.90
N LEU A 270 -2.05 13.95 36.94
CA LEU A 270 -1.40 12.63 36.98
C LEU A 270 -2.40 11.47 36.78
N ARG A 271 -3.68 11.79 36.49
CA ARG A 271 -4.75 10.82 36.25
C ARG A 271 -4.79 10.40 34.78
N ASN A 272 -3.88 9.53 34.41
CA ASN A 272 -3.84 8.88 33.09
C ASN A 272 -2.95 7.63 33.20
N GLY A 273 -2.94 6.78 32.17
CA GLY A 273 -1.98 5.68 32.08
C GLY A 273 -0.53 6.18 32.00
N ALA A 274 0.43 5.37 32.46
CA ALA A 274 1.84 5.77 32.56
C ALA A 274 2.40 6.34 31.23
N ASN A 275 1.99 5.75 30.11
CA ASN A 275 2.03 6.31 28.76
C ASN A 275 0.79 5.83 27.98
N GLU A 276 0.61 6.30 26.75
CA GLU A 276 -0.55 6.00 25.90
C GLU A 276 -0.73 4.50 25.58
N GLY A 277 0.34 3.69 25.64
CA GLY A 277 0.28 2.25 25.40
C GLY A 277 -0.18 1.45 26.63
N PHE A 278 0.00 1.96 27.85
CA PHE A 278 -0.37 1.26 29.08
C PHE A 278 -1.88 1.13 29.24
N HIS A 279 -2.61 2.21 29.00
CA HIS A 279 -4.06 2.26 29.19
C HIS A 279 -4.73 1.19 28.32
N GLU A 280 -4.39 1.25 27.04
CA GLU A 280 -4.74 0.28 26.01
C GLU A 280 -4.32 -1.16 26.34
N ALA A 281 -3.17 -1.39 26.99
CA ALA A 281 -2.66 -2.74 27.25
C ALA A 281 -3.42 -3.43 28.38
N VAL A 282 -3.90 -2.65 29.35
CA VAL A 282 -4.65 -3.16 30.50
C VAL A 282 -6.01 -3.71 30.05
N GLY A 283 -6.72 -3.04 29.15
CA GLY A 283 -7.97 -3.60 28.58
C GLY A 283 -7.73 -4.95 27.92
N GLU A 284 -6.68 -5.06 27.13
CA GLU A 284 -6.41 -6.25 26.32
C GLU A 284 -5.99 -7.50 27.09
N ILE A 285 -5.27 -7.37 28.20
CA ILE A 285 -4.92 -8.54 29.02
C ILE A 285 -6.16 -9.21 29.60
N MET A 286 -7.24 -8.44 29.81
CA MET A 286 -8.52 -8.94 30.31
C MET A 286 -9.22 -9.71 29.21
N SER A 287 -9.25 -9.15 28.00
CA SER A 287 -9.78 -9.80 26.80
C SER A 287 -9.07 -11.11 26.50
N LEU A 288 -7.73 -11.16 26.65
CA LEU A 288 -6.95 -12.40 26.46
C LEU A 288 -7.38 -13.50 27.42
N SER A 289 -7.50 -13.18 28.71
CA SER A 289 -7.90 -14.14 29.74
C SER A 289 -9.36 -14.59 29.53
N ALA A 290 -10.24 -13.65 29.17
CA ALA A 290 -11.65 -13.91 28.92
C ALA A 290 -11.91 -14.73 27.64
N ALA A 291 -10.99 -14.71 26.68
CA ALA A 291 -11.08 -15.51 25.46
C ALA A 291 -10.65 -16.97 25.65
N THR A 292 -10.11 -17.35 26.81
CA THR A 292 -9.62 -18.72 27.02
C THR A 292 -10.77 -19.73 27.13
N PRO A 293 -10.64 -20.94 26.54
CA PRO A 293 -11.65 -21.97 26.70
C PRO A 293 -11.91 -22.37 28.16
N HIS A 294 -10.89 -22.30 29.03
CA HIS A 294 -11.03 -22.53 30.47
C HIS A 294 -12.06 -21.58 31.09
N TYR A 295 -11.91 -20.28 30.84
CA TYR A 295 -12.82 -19.27 31.35
C TYR A 295 -14.23 -19.39 30.73
N LEU A 296 -14.32 -19.59 29.41
CA LEU A 296 -15.60 -19.75 28.71
C LEU A 296 -16.38 -21.00 29.18
N LYS A 297 -15.70 -22.08 29.55
CA LYS A 297 -16.31 -23.25 30.21
C LYS A 297 -16.83 -22.90 31.60
N ALA A 298 -16.06 -22.16 32.39
CA ALA A 298 -16.49 -21.75 33.73
C ALA A 298 -17.75 -20.87 33.70
N LEU A 299 -17.93 -20.09 32.63
CA LEU A 299 -19.15 -19.31 32.37
C LEU A 299 -20.32 -20.14 31.81
N GLY A 300 -20.11 -21.41 31.47
CA GLY A 300 -21.12 -22.27 30.83
C GLY A 300 -21.40 -21.91 29.36
N LEU A 301 -20.51 -21.15 28.70
CA LEU A 301 -20.61 -20.82 27.28
C LEU A 301 -20.03 -21.92 26.38
N LEU A 302 -19.13 -22.74 26.92
CA LEU A 302 -18.65 -23.97 26.28
C LEU A 302 -19.20 -25.21 27.01
N PRO A 303 -19.50 -26.30 26.27
CA PRO A 303 -19.92 -27.56 26.86
C PRO A 303 -18.89 -28.10 27.88
N PRO A 304 -19.32 -28.73 28.99
CA PRO A 304 -18.40 -29.31 29.98
C PRO A 304 -17.48 -30.41 29.43
N ASP A 305 -17.92 -31.09 28.38
CA ASP A 305 -17.18 -32.14 27.66
C ASP A 305 -16.34 -31.59 26.49
N PHE A 306 -16.33 -30.26 26.28
CA PHE A 306 -15.44 -29.63 25.30
C PHE A 306 -13.98 -29.94 25.65
N TYR A 307 -13.32 -30.67 24.76
CA TYR A 307 -11.93 -31.05 24.92
C TYR A 307 -11.04 -30.22 24.00
N GLU A 308 -10.00 -29.61 24.58
CA GLU A 308 -9.01 -28.83 23.85
C GLU A 308 -7.95 -29.78 23.30
N ASP A 309 -8.06 -30.10 22.01
CA ASP A 309 -7.00 -30.79 21.27
C ASP A 309 -6.07 -29.82 20.56
N SER A 310 -4.95 -30.34 20.07
CA SER A 310 -3.93 -29.55 19.37
C SER A 310 -4.47 -28.83 18.14
N GLU A 311 -5.50 -29.36 17.47
CA GLU A 311 -6.10 -28.74 16.29
C GLU A 311 -6.92 -27.51 16.68
N THR A 312 -7.70 -27.62 17.77
CA THR A 312 -8.49 -26.53 18.34
C THR A 312 -7.61 -25.41 18.90
N GLU A 313 -6.47 -25.77 19.51
CA GLU A 313 -5.46 -24.80 19.96
C GLU A 313 -4.87 -23.99 18.79
N ILE A 314 -4.56 -24.66 17.67
CA ILE A 314 -4.06 -23.97 16.46
C ILE A 314 -5.14 -23.08 15.85
N ASN A 315 -6.40 -23.52 15.82
CA ASN A 315 -7.53 -22.70 15.40
C ASN A 315 -7.65 -21.43 16.26
N PHE A 316 -7.51 -21.54 17.59
CA PHE A 316 -7.51 -20.41 18.52
C PHE A 316 -6.35 -19.45 18.24
N LEU A 317 -5.13 -19.98 18.23
CA LEU A 317 -3.93 -19.17 18.04
C LEU A 317 -3.92 -18.46 16.70
N LEU A 318 -4.42 -19.09 15.63
CA LEU A 318 -4.54 -18.40 14.34
C LEU A 318 -5.54 -17.25 14.42
N LYS A 319 -6.73 -17.45 15.01
CA LYS A 319 -7.71 -16.36 15.18
C LYS A 319 -7.10 -15.18 15.93
N GLN A 320 -6.36 -15.45 17.00
CA GLN A 320 -5.63 -14.44 17.76
C GLN A 320 -4.53 -13.76 16.93
N ALA A 321 -3.75 -14.52 16.16
CA ALA A 321 -2.67 -13.98 15.34
C ALA A 321 -3.18 -13.08 14.21
N LEU A 322 -4.33 -13.38 13.61
CA LEU A 322 -4.96 -12.52 12.58
C LEU A 322 -5.31 -11.13 13.12
N THR A 323 -5.72 -11.03 14.39
CA THR A 323 -5.99 -9.75 15.05
C THR A 323 -4.70 -9.07 15.54
N ILE A 324 -3.87 -9.81 16.27
CA ILE A 324 -2.74 -9.26 17.03
C ILE A 324 -1.49 -9.13 16.17
N VAL A 325 -1.08 -10.20 15.48
CA VAL A 325 0.14 -10.19 14.65
C VAL A 325 -0.11 -9.50 13.31
N GLY A 326 -1.29 -9.69 12.72
CA GLY A 326 -1.67 -9.05 11.45
C GLY A 326 -1.63 -7.52 11.48
N THR A 327 -1.94 -6.90 12.62
CA THR A 327 -2.00 -5.43 12.75
C THR A 327 -0.65 -4.76 13.01
N LEU A 328 0.34 -5.49 13.54
CA LEU A 328 1.62 -4.92 13.98
C LEU A 328 2.42 -4.25 12.84
N PRO A 329 2.61 -4.89 11.66
CA PRO A 329 3.28 -4.23 10.53
C PRO A 329 2.50 -3.04 9.99
N PHE A 330 1.17 -3.12 9.95
CA PHE A 330 0.32 -2.00 9.51
C PHE A 330 0.50 -0.79 10.43
N THR A 331 0.43 -1.01 11.74
CA THR A 331 0.56 0.03 12.77
C THR A 331 1.94 0.68 12.74
N TYR A 332 3.00 -0.12 12.67
CA TYR A 332 4.37 0.38 12.56
C TYR A 332 4.59 1.18 11.27
N MET A 333 4.16 0.64 10.12
CA MET A 333 4.35 1.30 8.82
C MET A 333 3.61 2.64 8.76
N LEU A 334 2.36 2.69 9.26
CA LEU A 334 1.56 3.90 9.29
C LEU A 334 2.25 5.01 10.08
N GLU A 335 2.67 4.71 11.30
CA GLU A 335 3.30 5.73 12.14
C GLU A 335 4.66 6.16 11.57
N LYS A 336 5.45 5.22 11.05
CA LYS A 336 6.72 5.53 10.40
C LYS A 336 6.54 6.50 9.22
N TRP A 337 5.52 6.28 8.38
CA TRP A 337 5.19 7.20 7.29
C TRP A 337 4.86 8.59 7.81
N ARG A 338 4.06 8.70 8.88
CA ARG A 338 3.68 9.99 9.48
C ARG A 338 4.87 10.73 10.08
N TRP A 339 5.75 10.04 10.82
CA TRP A 339 6.97 10.64 11.35
C TRP A 339 7.86 11.20 10.23
N MET A 340 8.01 10.46 9.13
CA MET A 340 8.79 10.93 7.98
C MET A 340 8.13 12.11 7.25
N VAL A 341 6.80 12.16 7.17
CA VAL A 341 6.04 13.30 6.61
C VAL A 341 6.18 14.54 7.51
N PHE A 342 5.97 14.42 8.81
CA PHE A 342 6.09 15.54 9.75
C PHE A 342 7.52 16.11 9.76
N LYS A 343 8.53 15.24 9.71
CA LYS A 343 9.94 15.65 9.63
C LYS A 343 10.33 16.27 8.28
N GLY A 344 9.51 16.12 7.24
CA GLY A 344 9.78 16.60 5.89
C GLY A 344 10.75 15.73 5.08
N GLU A 345 10.98 14.49 5.49
CA GLU A 345 11.78 13.52 4.73
C GLU A 345 11.06 13.02 3.48
N ILE A 346 9.72 13.04 3.49
CA ILE A 346 8.87 12.73 2.33
C ILE A 346 8.24 14.03 1.81
N PRO A 347 8.67 14.53 0.63
CA PRO A 347 8.02 15.66 -0.03
C PRO A 347 6.57 15.36 -0.37
N LYS A 348 5.71 16.39 -0.40
CA LYS A 348 4.27 16.23 -0.70
C LYS A 348 4.02 15.55 -2.04
N GLU A 349 4.87 15.77 -3.03
CA GLU A 349 4.79 15.17 -4.37
C GLU A 349 5.14 13.67 -4.39
N GLN A 350 5.46 13.07 -3.24
CA GLN A 350 5.82 11.65 -3.10
C GLN A 350 5.08 10.96 -1.94
N TRP A 351 4.03 11.57 -1.40
CA TRP A 351 3.29 11.03 -0.26
C TRP A 351 2.69 9.65 -0.58
N MET A 352 1.94 9.54 -1.68
CA MET A 352 1.30 8.28 -2.09
C MET A 352 2.29 7.30 -2.66
N GLN A 353 3.30 7.78 -3.39
CA GLN A 353 4.40 6.92 -3.84
C GLN A 353 5.07 6.21 -2.66
N LYS A 354 5.52 6.97 -1.65
CA LYS A 354 6.22 6.41 -0.49
C LYS A 354 5.31 5.57 0.40
N TRP A 355 4.05 5.96 0.55
CA TRP A 355 3.05 5.16 1.26
C TRP A 355 2.96 3.74 0.70
N TRP A 356 2.78 3.60 -0.61
CA TRP A 356 2.62 2.30 -1.25
C TRP A 356 3.93 1.52 -1.38
N GLU A 357 5.08 2.20 -1.51
CA GLU A 357 6.40 1.56 -1.36
C GLU A 357 6.56 0.92 0.03
N MET A 358 6.29 1.66 1.10
CA MET A 358 6.39 1.17 2.48
C MET A 358 5.35 0.07 2.77
N LYS A 359 4.13 0.19 2.24
CA LYS A 359 3.09 -0.84 2.41
C LYS A 359 3.48 -2.17 1.74
N ARG A 360 4.11 -2.13 0.58
CA ARG A 360 4.67 -3.32 -0.07
C ARG A 360 5.89 -3.86 0.68
N GLU A 361 6.80 -3.02 1.12
CA GLU A 361 8.06 -3.45 1.76
C GLU A 361 7.85 -4.02 3.17
N ILE A 362 7.08 -3.31 4.01
CA ILE A 362 6.94 -3.61 5.44
C ILE A 362 5.76 -4.55 5.69
N VAL A 363 4.61 -4.29 5.05
CA VAL A 363 3.37 -5.04 5.29
C VAL A 363 3.21 -6.18 4.28
N GLY A 364 3.84 -6.12 3.11
CA GLY A 364 3.62 -7.13 2.06
C GLY A 364 2.21 -7.04 1.46
N VAL A 365 1.68 -5.82 1.38
CA VAL A 365 0.35 -5.53 0.83
C VAL A 365 0.50 -4.56 -0.33
N VAL A 366 -0.21 -4.82 -1.42
CA VAL A 366 -0.17 -4.04 -2.66
C VAL A 366 -1.53 -3.44 -2.98
N GLU A 367 -1.52 -2.21 -3.49
CA GLU A 367 -2.70 -1.54 -3.99
C GLU A 367 -3.28 -2.28 -5.20
N PRO A 368 -4.61 -2.46 -5.27
CA PRO A 368 -5.25 -3.11 -6.40
C PRO A 368 -5.32 -2.21 -7.64
N LEU A 369 -5.20 -0.90 -7.48
CA LEU A 369 -5.16 0.12 -8.53
C LEU A 369 -4.09 1.16 -8.15
N PRO A 370 -3.36 1.74 -9.12
CA PRO A 370 -2.32 2.71 -8.82
C PRO A 370 -2.91 4.06 -8.42
N HIS A 371 -2.43 4.62 -7.30
CA HIS A 371 -2.87 5.93 -6.79
C HIS A 371 -1.79 6.98 -7.01
N ASP A 372 -2.17 8.09 -7.62
CA ASP A 372 -1.32 9.27 -7.78
C ASP A 372 -1.43 10.21 -6.57
N GLU A 373 -0.72 11.35 -6.61
CA GLU A 373 -0.69 12.32 -5.51
C GLU A 373 -1.99 13.12 -5.34
N THR A 374 -3.03 12.87 -6.13
CA THR A 374 -4.37 13.40 -5.83
C THR A 374 -5.03 12.68 -4.66
N TYR A 375 -4.60 11.45 -4.38
CA TYR A 375 -5.11 10.64 -3.27
C TYR A 375 -4.44 11.00 -1.93
N CYS A 376 -5.13 10.64 -0.85
CA CYS A 376 -4.58 10.64 0.52
C CYS A 376 -5.09 9.41 1.28
N ASP A 377 -4.62 8.24 0.86
CA ASP A 377 -5.05 6.95 1.42
C ASP A 377 -4.84 6.82 2.94
N PRO A 378 -3.73 7.33 3.54
CA PRO A 378 -3.57 7.31 4.99
C PRO A 378 -4.69 8.08 5.72
N ALA A 379 -5.09 9.24 5.19
CA ALA A 379 -6.15 10.05 5.79
C ALA A 379 -7.54 9.41 5.66
N CYS A 380 -7.71 8.37 4.83
CA CYS A 380 -8.94 7.60 4.78
C CYS A 380 -9.14 6.68 6.00
N LEU A 381 -8.23 6.70 6.99
CA LEU A 381 -8.34 6.03 8.29
C LEU A 381 -8.72 7.05 9.38
N PHE A 382 -9.60 6.64 10.30
CA PHE A 382 -10.13 7.48 11.38
C PHE A 382 -9.03 8.24 12.13
N HIS A 383 -8.05 7.53 12.68
CA HIS A 383 -6.98 8.11 13.52
C HIS A 383 -6.13 9.15 12.80
N VAL A 384 -5.99 9.05 11.48
CA VAL A 384 -5.23 10.03 10.70
C VAL A 384 -6.09 11.26 10.41
N ALA A 385 -7.38 11.08 10.07
CA ALA A 385 -8.31 12.19 9.82
C ALA A 385 -8.70 12.98 11.08
N GLU A 386 -8.57 12.35 12.26
CA GLU A 386 -9.02 12.86 13.56
C GLU A 386 -7.84 13.20 14.51
N ASP A 387 -6.61 13.23 14.00
CA ASP A 387 -5.42 13.67 14.76
C ASP A 387 -5.09 12.83 16.01
N TYR A 388 -5.15 11.49 15.89
CA TYR A 388 -4.72 10.58 16.94
C TYR A 388 -3.36 9.94 16.62
N SER A 389 -2.47 9.87 17.62
CA SER A 389 -1.25 9.04 17.57
C SER A 389 -1.61 7.57 17.38
N PHE A 390 -0.87 6.87 16.51
CA PHE A 390 -1.15 5.47 16.20
C PHE A 390 -0.16 4.50 16.86
N ILE A 391 1.00 4.97 17.34
CA ILE A 391 2.03 4.10 17.92
C ILE A 391 1.58 3.40 19.21
N ARG A 392 0.62 3.99 19.94
CA ARG A 392 -0.05 3.35 21.09
C ARG A 392 -0.49 1.93 20.83
N TYR A 393 -1.02 1.60 19.63
CA TYR A 393 -1.50 0.25 19.33
C TYR A 393 -0.35 -0.75 19.19
N TYR A 394 0.83 -0.29 18.76
CA TYR A 394 2.04 -1.10 18.65
C TYR A 394 2.63 -1.37 20.04
N THR A 395 2.88 -0.31 20.81
CA THR A 395 3.49 -0.41 22.15
C THR A 395 2.59 -1.16 23.12
N ARG A 396 1.28 -0.87 23.10
CA ARG A 396 0.23 -1.65 23.80
C ARG A 396 0.41 -3.14 23.61
N THR A 397 0.51 -3.57 22.35
CA THR A 397 0.53 -5.00 22.02
C THR A 397 1.76 -5.68 22.62
N ILE A 398 2.90 -5.00 22.67
CA ILE A 398 4.09 -5.52 23.35
C ILE A 398 3.86 -5.60 24.86
N TYR A 399 3.40 -4.49 25.47
CA TYR A 399 3.12 -4.44 26.91
C TYR A 399 2.08 -5.48 27.35
N GLN A 400 1.04 -5.72 26.55
CA GLN A 400 0.00 -6.71 26.78
C GLN A 400 0.60 -8.09 27.09
N PHE A 401 1.52 -8.59 26.25
CA PHE A 401 2.12 -9.91 26.50
C PHE A 401 3.16 -9.89 27.61
N GLN A 402 3.87 -8.78 27.82
CA GLN A 402 4.75 -8.63 28.99
C GLN A 402 3.93 -8.73 30.29
N PHE A 403 2.84 -7.98 30.40
CA PHE A 403 1.93 -8.01 31.54
C PHE A 403 1.29 -9.39 31.69
N HIS A 404 0.79 -9.98 30.61
CA HIS A 404 0.17 -11.30 30.65
C HIS A 404 1.13 -12.35 31.19
N GLU A 405 2.36 -12.43 30.68
CA GLU A 405 3.36 -13.37 31.18
C GLU A 405 3.67 -13.14 32.67
N ALA A 406 3.86 -11.89 33.09
CA ALA A 406 4.16 -11.57 34.47
C ALA A 406 3.01 -11.92 35.43
N LEU A 407 1.77 -11.68 35.02
CA LEU A 407 0.56 -11.98 35.80
C LEU A 407 0.30 -13.49 35.85
N CYS A 408 0.48 -14.21 34.75
CA CYS A 408 0.38 -15.67 34.71
C CYS A 408 1.40 -16.37 35.60
N ARG A 409 2.65 -15.88 35.63
CA ARG A 409 3.67 -16.35 36.58
C ARG A 409 3.26 -16.09 38.03
N THR A 410 2.65 -14.93 38.30
CA THR A 410 2.14 -14.58 39.63
C THR A 410 0.96 -15.45 40.03
N ALA A 411 0.08 -15.78 39.07
CA ALA A 411 -1.03 -16.71 39.24
C ALA A 411 -0.59 -18.19 39.32
N LYS A 412 0.71 -18.47 39.22
CA LYS A 412 1.31 -19.82 39.28
C LYS A 412 0.74 -20.75 38.20
N HIS A 413 0.45 -20.19 37.02
CA HIS A 413 0.00 -20.95 35.86
C HIS A 413 1.07 -21.95 35.40
N GLU A 414 0.66 -23.17 35.12
CA GLU A 414 1.51 -24.22 34.52
C GLU A 414 1.09 -24.49 33.08
N GLY A 415 2.07 -24.69 32.19
CA GLY A 415 1.84 -24.99 30.78
C GLY A 415 1.95 -23.76 29.87
N PRO A 416 1.39 -23.83 28.65
CA PRO A 416 1.55 -22.77 27.66
C PRO A 416 0.88 -21.45 28.06
N LEU A 417 1.49 -20.32 27.69
CA LEU A 417 1.03 -18.98 28.07
C LEU A 417 -0.36 -18.63 27.50
N TYR A 418 -0.70 -19.14 26.32
CA TYR A 418 -2.00 -18.88 25.67
C TYR A 418 -3.18 -19.58 26.33
N LYS A 419 -2.93 -20.50 27.27
CA LYS A 419 -3.96 -21.13 28.11
C LYS A 419 -4.11 -20.49 29.47
N CYS A 420 -3.30 -19.48 29.78
CA CYS A 420 -3.35 -18.83 31.07
C CYS A 420 -4.62 -18.00 31.22
N ASP A 421 -5.32 -18.24 32.33
CA ASP A 421 -6.45 -17.47 32.82
C ASP A 421 -6.07 -16.95 34.21
N ILE A 422 -6.07 -15.63 34.40
CA ILE A 422 -5.73 -15.01 35.69
C ILE A 422 -6.92 -14.92 36.65
N SER A 423 -8.12 -15.36 36.24
CA SER A 423 -9.32 -15.32 37.07
C SER A 423 -9.10 -16.03 38.42
N ASN A 424 -9.72 -15.50 39.47
CA ASN A 424 -9.56 -15.96 40.86
C ASN A 424 -8.14 -15.81 41.47
N SER A 425 -7.18 -15.18 40.78
CA SER A 425 -5.86 -14.89 41.33
C SER A 425 -5.77 -13.49 41.93
N THR A 426 -6.01 -13.39 43.24
CA THR A 426 -5.89 -12.12 43.98
C THR A 426 -4.45 -11.62 44.06
N GLU A 427 -3.46 -12.52 44.06
CA GLU A 427 -2.03 -12.17 44.00
C GLU A 427 -1.71 -11.44 42.68
N ALA A 428 -2.22 -11.94 41.55
CA ALA A 428 -2.03 -11.30 40.25
C ALA A 428 -2.74 -9.95 40.17
N GLY A 429 -4.00 -9.86 40.61
CA GLY A 429 -4.74 -8.60 40.60
C GLY A 429 -4.18 -7.55 41.56
N GLN A 430 -3.61 -7.92 42.72
CA GLN A 430 -2.89 -6.97 43.58
C GLN A 430 -1.66 -6.38 42.89
N LYS A 431 -0.89 -7.22 42.19
CA LYS A 431 0.29 -6.78 41.44
C LYS A 431 -0.09 -5.84 40.30
N LEU A 432 -1.18 -6.14 39.60
CA LEU A 432 -1.74 -5.25 38.58
C LEU A 432 -2.20 -3.93 39.19
N LEU A 433 -3.02 -3.96 40.25
CA LEU A 433 -3.58 -2.77 40.90
C LEU A 433 -2.49 -1.82 41.41
N GLN A 434 -1.36 -2.36 41.91
CA GLN A 434 -0.22 -1.54 42.34
C GLN A 434 0.33 -0.69 41.18
N MET A 435 0.46 -1.26 39.99
CA MET A 435 0.86 -0.52 38.79
C MET A 435 -0.23 0.47 38.36
N LEU A 436 -1.51 0.04 38.33
CA LEU A 436 -2.63 0.90 37.92
C LEU A 436 -2.79 2.14 38.82
N SER A 437 -2.53 2.00 40.12
CA SER A 437 -2.72 3.10 41.09
C SER A 437 -1.70 4.24 40.93
N LEU A 438 -0.59 4.01 40.22
CA LEU A 438 0.42 5.05 39.96
C LEU A 438 -0.11 6.13 39.01
N GLY A 439 -0.96 5.76 38.05
CA GLY A 439 -1.29 6.66 36.94
C GLY A 439 -0.03 7.15 36.22
N LYS A 440 0.11 8.47 36.05
CA LYS A 440 1.32 9.14 35.54
C LYS A 440 2.25 9.68 36.63
N SER A 441 2.11 9.26 37.89
CA SER A 441 2.93 9.81 38.98
C SER A 441 4.39 9.38 38.93
N GLU A 442 4.68 8.25 38.29
CA GLU A 442 6.01 7.66 38.16
C GLU A 442 6.37 7.44 36.68
N PRO A 443 7.66 7.35 36.33
CA PRO A 443 8.10 6.98 34.99
C PRO A 443 7.47 5.67 34.51
N TRP A 444 7.09 5.61 33.23
CA TRP A 444 6.51 4.40 32.66
C TRP A 444 7.49 3.22 32.67
N THR A 445 8.79 3.47 32.55
CA THR A 445 9.86 2.45 32.65
C THR A 445 9.92 1.82 34.05
N LEU A 446 9.67 2.59 35.11
CA LEU A 446 9.54 2.10 36.48
C LEU A 446 8.20 1.37 36.71
N ALA A 447 7.10 1.94 36.20
CA ALA A 447 5.80 1.28 36.26
C ALA A 447 5.82 -0.09 35.56
N LEU A 448 6.53 -0.21 34.44
CA LEU A 448 6.79 -1.47 33.74
C LEU A 448 7.62 -2.42 34.62
N GLU A 449 8.74 -1.96 35.18
CA GLU A 449 9.60 -2.80 36.02
C GLU A 449 8.87 -3.36 37.25
N ASN A 450 7.98 -2.58 37.87
CA ASN A 450 7.18 -3.01 39.02
C ASN A 450 6.29 -4.23 38.72
N ILE A 451 5.85 -4.40 37.47
CA ILE A 451 5.02 -5.53 37.07
C ILE A 451 5.85 -6.64 36.41
N VAL A 452 6.72 -6.32 35.45
CA VAL A 452 7.42 -7.34 34.64
C VAL A 452 8.87 -7.58 35.03
N GLY A 453 9.46 -6.72 35.86
CA GLY A 453 10.86 -6.82 36.29
C GLY A 453 11.88 -6.38 35.23
N VAL A 454 11.45 -5.68 34.18
CA VAL A 454 12.30 -5.07 33.15
C VAL A 454 11.84 -3.65 32.84
N LYS A 455 12.75 -2.80 32.38
CA LYS A 455 12.49 -1.37 32.13
C LYS A 455 12.08 -1.03 30.70
N THR A 456 12.28 -1.97 29.77
CA THR A 456 12.10 -1.74 28.32
C THR A 456 11.03 -2.66 27.74
N MET A 457 10.54 -2.26 26.57
CA MET A 457 9.63 -3.06 25.76
C MET A 457 10.34 -4.29 25.16
N ASP A 458 9.85 -5.49 25.47
CA ASP A 458 10.40 -6.79 25.05
C ASP A 458 9.29 -7.63 24.40
N VAL A 459 9.53 -8.11 23.18
CA VAL A 459 8.54 -8.88 22.40
C VAL A 459 8.62 -10.39 22.61
N LYS A 460 9.61 -10.90 23.36
CA LYS A 460 9.72 -12.34 23.64
C LYS A 460 8.45 -12.96 24.24
N PRO A 461 7.70 -12.30 25.15
CA PRO A 461 6.45 -12.85 25.65
C PRO A 461 5.39 -13.04 24.56
N LEU A 462 5.31 -12.12 23.59
CA LEU A 462 4.44 -12.24 22.42
C LEU A 462 4.86 -13.43 21.55
N LEU A 463 6.15 -13.54 21.24
CA LEU A 463 6.67 -14.65 20.43
C LEU A 463 6.45 -16.01 21.14
N SER A 464 6.65 -16.07 22.45
CA SER A 464 6.44 -17.28 23.26
C SER A 464 4.97 -17.70 23.28
N TYR A 465 4.04 -16.75 23.30
CA TYR A 465 2.61 -17.00 23.19
C TYR A 465 2.26 -17.69 21.87
N PHE A 466 2.82 -17.23 20.76
CA PHE A 466 2.54 -17.73 19.40
C PHE A 466 3.49 -18.83 18.91
N GLU A 467 4.45 -19.27 19.71
CA GLU A 467 5.45 -20.28 19.32
C GLU A 467 4.83 -21.60 18.77
N PRO A 468 3.75 -22.16 19.36
CA PRO A 468 3.10 -23.35 18.80
C PRO A 468 2.53 -23.10 17.40
N LEU A 469 1.93 -21.93 17.18
CA LEU A 469 1.42 -21.53 15.87
C LEU A 469 2.55 -21.33 14.88
N LEU A 470 3.65 -20.67 15.28
CA LEU A 470 4.82 -20.47 14.42
C LEU A 470 5.41 -21.81 13.95
N THR A 471 5.55 -22.76 14.87
CA THR A 471 6.01 -24.11 14.56
C THR A 471 5.09 -24.78 13.54
N TRP A 472 3.78 -24.67 13.73
CA TRP A 472 2.78 -25.22 12.82
C TRP A 472 2.80 -24.52 11.44
N LEU A 473 2.88 -23.20 11.39
CA LEU A 473 2.96 -22.41 10.15
C LEU A 473 4.21 -22.74 9.33
N LYS A 474 5.36 -22.96 10.00
CA LYS A 474 6.59 -23.42 9.34
C LYS A 474 6.40 -24.77 8.66
N ALA A 475 5.69 -25.70 9.30
CA ALA A 475 5.39 -27.00 8.73
C ALA A 475 4.43 -26.88 7.53
N GLN A 476 3.39 -26.06 7.64
CA GLN A 476 2.43 -25.85 6.54
C GLN A 476 3.04 -25.14 5.33
N ASN A 477 3.92 -24.17 5.57
CA ASN A 477 4.56 -23.40 4.50
C ASN A 477 5.75 -24.13 3.86
N GLY A 478 6.00 -25.41 4.17
CA GLY A 478 7.15 -26.15 3.65
C GLY A 478 7.26 -26.20 2.12
N ASN A 479 6.12 -26.09 1.41
CA ASN A 479 6.05 -26.06 -0.06
C ASN A 479 5.70 -24.67 -0.64
N SER A 480 5.53 -23.66 0.21
CA SER A 480 5.10 -22.32 -0.17
C SER A 480 6.26 -21.33 -0.05
N SER A 481 6.21 -20.24 -0.83
CA SER A 481 7.18 -19.16 -0.64
C SER A 481 6.86 -18.38 0.63
N VAL A 482 7.88 -18.07 1.44
CA VAL A 482 7.78 -17.20 2.62
C VAL A 482 8.43 -15.86 2.28
N GLY A 483 7.78 -14.76 2.70
CA GLY A 483 8.08 -13.41 2.19
C GLY A 483 7.31 -13.09 0.90
N TRP A 484 7.59 -11.94 0.31
CA TRP A 484 6.84 -11.42 -0.85
C TRP A 484 7.73 -10.62 -1.81
N ASN A 485 7.35 -10.61 -3.08
CA ASN A 485 7.92 -9.77 -4.12
C ASN A 485 7.19 -8.42 -4.15
N THR A 486 7.94 -7.32 -4.00
CA THR A 486 7.44 -5.94 -4.01
C THR A 486 7.10 -5.43 -5.41
N ASP A 487 7.61 -6.06 -6.47
CA ASP A 487 7.40 -5.60 -7.85
C ASP A 487 6.09 -6.12 -8.44
N TRP A 488 5.50 -7.17 -7.84
CA TRP A 488 4.25 -7.73 -8.32
C TRP A 488 3.06 -6.82 -7.95
N THR A 489 2.20 -6.52 -8.93
CA THR A 489 0.92 -5.85 -8.74
C THR A 489 -0.20 -6.59 -9.48
N PRO A 490 -1.47 -6.51 -9.04
CA PRO A 490 -2.60 -7.21 -9.69
C PRO A 490 -2.85 -6.78 -11.15
N TYR A 491 -2.35 -5.61 -11.54
CA TYR A 491 -2.53 -5.03 -12.88
C TYR A 491 -1.26 -5.07 -13.75
N ALA A 492 -0.13 -5.58 -13.24
CA ALA A 492 1.15 -5.60 -13.95
C ALA A 492 1.08 -6.31 -15.31
N ASP A 493 0.46 -7.50 -15.34
CA ASP A 493 0.43 -8.35 -16.53
C ASP A 493 -0.39 -7.74 -17.68
N GLN A 494 -1.37 -6.90 -17.33
CA GLN A 494 -2.23 -6.18 -18.30
C GLN A 494 -1.67 -4.80 -18.68
N SER A 495 -0.58 -4.37 -18.04
CA SER A 495 0.00 -3.04 -18.26
C SER A 495 0.94 -3.01 -19.47
N ILE A 496 0.96 -1.86 -20.16
CA ILE A 496 1.87 -1.56 -21.27
C ILE A 496 2.84 -0.46 -20.83
N LYS A 497 4.13 -0.68 -21.05
CA LYS A 497 5.18 0.29 -20.73
C LYS A 497 5.36 1.30 -21.85
N VAL A 498 5.39 2.58 -21.50
CA VAL A 498 5.61 3.71 -22.41
C VAL A 498 6.95 4.37 -22.12
N ARG A 499 7.65 4.80 -23.18
CA ARG A 499 8.84 5.64 -23.08
C ARG A 499 8.72 6.82 -24.03
N ILE A 500 9.02 8.02 -23.51
CA ILE A 500 8.90 9.26 -24.26
C ILE A 500 10.25 9.98 -24.29
N SER A 501 10.71 10.30 -25.49
CA SER A 501 12.00 10.96 -25.73
C SER A 501 11.82 12.36 -26.33
N LEU A 502 11.28 13.29 -25.54
CA LEU A 502 10.96 14.66 -26.00
C LEU A 502 12.17 15.42 -26.57
N LYS A 503 13.31 15.39 -25.86
CA LYS A 503 14.53 16.10 -26.32
C LYS A 503 15.09 15.53 -27.62
N SER A 504 14.95 14.22 -27.84
CA SER A 504 15.40 13.59 -29.08
C SER A 504 14.51 13.98 -30.26
N ALA A 505 13.20 14.14 -30.02
CA ALA A 505 12.23 14.50 -31.05
C ALA A 505 12.27 16.00 -31.41
N LEU A 506 12.34 16.87 -30.40
CA LEU A 506 12.06 18.30 -30.55
C LEU A 506 13.27 19.20 -30.27
N GLY A 507 14.39 18.66 -29.77
CA GLY A 507 15.58 19.44 -29.44
C GLY A 507 15.28 20.54 -28.42
N GLU A 508 15.58 21.79 -28.78
CA GLU A 508 15.36 22.98 -27.94
C GLU A 508 13.88 23.37 -27.83
N ASP A 509 13.02 22.93 -28.76
CA ASP A 509 11.57 23.18 -28.73
C ASP A 509 10.81 22.14 -27.88
N ALA A 510 11.53 21.29 -27.14
CA ALA A 510 10.94 20.28 -26.28
C ALA A 510 10.15 20.94 -25.14
N TYR A 511 8.86 20.64 -25.07
CA TYR A 511 7.98 21.06 -23.98
C TYR A 511 8.23 20.24 -22.71
N GLU A 512 7.73 20.73 -21.58
CA GLU A 512 7.80 20.02 -20.30
C GLU A 512 6.64 19.03 -20.17
N TRP A 513 6.96 17.79 -19.76
CA TRP A 513 5.94 16.78 -19.48
C TRP A 513 5.37 16.97 -18.07
N ASN A 514 4.18 17.55 -17.98
CA ASN A 514 3.44 17.80 -16.73
C ASN A 514 2.08 17.07 -16.73
N ASP A 515 1.26 17.30 -15.70
CA ASP A 515 -0.03 16.63 -15.55
C ASP A 515 -1.03 16.93 -16.68
N ASN A 516 -0.90 18.07 -17.37
CA ASN A 516 -1.74 18.37 -18.53
C ASN A 516 -1.40 17.46 -19.71
N GLU A 517 -0.11 17.20 -19.94
CA GLU A 517 0.36 16.25 -20.97
C GLU A 517 -0.06 14.82 -20.62
N MET A 518 -0.03 14.46 -19.33
CA MET A 518 -0.54 13.17 -18.86
C MET A 518 -2.06 13.02 -19.09
N TYR A 519 -2.85 14.05 -18.80
CA TYR A 519 -4.29 14.07 -19.09
C TYR A 519 -4.57 13.93 -20.59
N LEU A 520 -3.82 14.65 -21.44
CA LEU A 520 -3.93 14.54 -22.89
C LEU A 520 -3.55 13.14 -23.38
N PHE A 521 -2.55 12.51 -22.77
CA PHE A 521 -2.15 11.13 -23.07
C PHE A 521 -3.28 10.14 -22.75
N ARG A 522 -3.79 10.19 -21.51
CA ARG A 522 -4.92 9.35 -21.08
C ARG A 522 -6.13 9.52 -22.00
N SER A 523 -6.47 10.76 -22.34
CA SER A 523 -7.57 11.08 -23.27
C SER A 523 -7.34 10.52 -24.68
N SER A 524 -6.10 10.53 -25.16
CA SER A 524 -5.72 9.98 -26.47
C SER A 524 -5.84 8.46 -26.51
N ILE A 525 -5.46 7.77 -25.41
CA ILE A 525 -5.67 6.34 -25.25
C ILE A 525 -7.16 6.01 -25.19
N ALA A 526 -7.93 6.74 -24.38
CA ALA A 526 -9.38 6.56 -24.29
C ALA A 526 -10.08 6.71 -25.65
N TYR A 527 -9.67 7.73 -26.43
CA TYR A 527 -10.13 7.89 -27.81
C TYR A 527 -9.81 6.67 -28.70
N ALA A 528 -8.57 6.15 -28.62
CA ALA A 528 -8.18 4.97 -29.38
C ALA A 528 -9.02 3.74 -29.00
N MET A 529 -9.30 3.55 -27.72
CA MET A 529 -10.17 2.49 -27.21
C MET A 529 -11.61 2.63 -27.72
N ARG A 530 -12.22 3.81 -27.62
CA ARG A 530 -13.57 4.08 -28.18
C ARG A 530 -13.65 3.73 -29.67
N LYS A 531 -12.65 4.16 -30.44
CA LYS A 531 -12.58 3.91 -31.88
C LYS A 531 -12.44 2.41 -32.18
N TYR A 532 -11.64 1.68 -31.39
CA TYR A 532 -11.43 0.25 -31.55
C TYR A 532 -12.70 -0.55 -31.29
N PHE A 533 -13.32 -0.35 -30.13
CA PHE A 533 -14.56 -1.06 -29.79
C PHE A 533 -15.67 -0.75 -30.78
N SER A 534 -15.79 0.51 -31.22
CA SER A 534 -16.79 0.89 -32.21
C SER A 534 -16.56 0.25 -33.59
N LYS A 535 -15.31 0.19 -34.07
CA LYS A 535 -15.01 -0.29 -35.44
C LYS A 535 -14.77 -1.79 -35.55
N VAL A 536 -14.17 -2.41 -34.53
CA VAL A 536 -13.73 -3.81 -34.56
C VAL A 536 -14.71 -4.71 -33.81
N LYS A 537 -15.11 -4.32 -32.59
CA LYS A 537 -16.03 -5.10 -31.76
C LYS A 537 -17.52 -4.76 -32.00
N ASN A 538 -17.78 -3.67 -32.74
CA ASN A 538 -19.14 -3.14 -33.00
C ASN A 538 -19.90 -2.79 -31.71
N GLU A 539 -19.18 -2.28 -30.70
CA GLU A 539 -19.70 -1.90 -29.38
C GLU A 539 -19.45 -0.42 -29.11
N THR A 540 -20.40 0.26 -28.47
CA THR A 540 -20.25 1.67 -28.09
C THR A 540 -19.98 1.77 -26.60
N ILE A 541 -18.69 1.79 -26.24
CA ILE A 541 -18.23 1.90 -24.85
C ILE A 541 -17.62 3.28 -24.60
N PRO A 542 -18.10 4.06 -23.60
CA PRO A 542 -17.72 5.46 -23.44
C PRO A 542 -16.43 5.68 -22.62
N PHE A 543 -15.31 5.04 -22.97
CA PHE A 543 -14.03 5.16 -22.23
C PHE A 543 -13.59 6.59 -21.94
N GLY A 544 -13.38 6.96 -20.68
CA GLY A 544 -12.87 8.26 -20.25
C GLY A 544 -11.36 8.26 -19.98
N ALA A 545 -10.83 9.42 -19.59
CA ALA A 545 -9.43 9.53 -19.17
C ALA A 545 -9.20 8.86 -17.80
N GLU A 546 -10.25 8.82 -16.98
CA GLU A 546 -10.35 8.14 -15.69
C GLU A 546 -10.24 6.61 -15.80
N ASP A 547 -10.55 6.04 -16.96
CA ASP A 547 -10.43 4.59 -17.20
C ASP A 547 -9.00 4.17 -17.56
N VAL A 548 -8.08 5.14 -17.77
CA VAL A 548 -6.69 4.90 -18.15
C VAL A 548 -5.77 5.11 -16.94
N TRP A 549 -5.49 4.01 -16.26
CA TRP A 549 -4.69 3.99 -15.05
C TRP A 549 -3.21 4.04 -15.37
N VAL A 550 -2.45 4.88 -14.66
CA VAL A 550 -1.00 5.07 -14.89
C VAL A 550 -0.25 4.70 -13.61
N SER A 551 0.85 3.97 -13.76
CA SER A 551 1.71 3.53 -12.66
C SER A 551 3.18 3.66 -13.02
N ASP A 552 4.07 3.58 -12.02
CA ASP A 552 5.54 3.62 -12.20
C ASP A 552 6.06 4.83 -13.00
N LEU A 553 5.53 6.02 -12.75
CA LEU A 553 5.99 7.25 -13.40
C LEU A 553 7.43 7.59 -12.97
N LYS A 554 8.33 7.72 -13.96
CA LYS A 554 9.75 8.06 -13.74
C LYS A 554 10.12 9.41 -14.37
N PRO A 555 11.16 10.11 -13.84
CA PRO A 555 11.64 11.39 -14.38
C PRO A 555 12.11 11.37 -15.84
N ARG A 556 12.51 10.21 -16.37
CA ARG A 556 12.87 10.04 -17.80
C ARG A 556 11.64 9.91 -18.72
N ILE A 557 10.46 10.28 -18.22
CA ILE A 557 9.17 10.14 -18.89
C ILE A 557 8.95 8.70 -19.37
N SER A 558 8.92 7.80 -18.39
CA SER A 558 8.48 6.42 -18.59
C SER A 558 7.48 6.04 -17.53
N PHE A 559 6.46 5.30 -17.91
CA PHE A 559 5.39 4.84 -17.03
C PHE A 559 4.74 3.60 -17.64
N ASN A 560 3.97 2.87 -16.84
CA ASN A 560 3.10 1.82 -17.32
C ASN A 560 1.65 2.33 -17.29
N PHE A 561 0.79 1.79 -18.15
CA PHE A 561 -0.65 2.03 -18.07
C PHE A 561 -1.46 0.80 -18.45
N PHE A 562 -2.69 0.74 -17.95
CA PHE A 562 -3.70 -0.24 -18.35
C PHE A 562 -5.07 0.45 -18.43
N VAL A 563 -6.06 -0.23 -18.99
CA VAL A 563 -7.40 0.33 -19.21
C VAL A 563 -8.44 -0.53 -18.49
N THR A 564 -9.39 0.10 -17.81
CA THR A 564 -10.56 -0.57 -17.20
C THR A 564 -11.83 -0.29 -17.99
N SER A 565 -12.85 -1.14 -17.80
CA SER A 565 -14.18 -0.90 -18.35
C SER A 565 -14.86 0.28 -17.65
N PRO A 566 -15.57 1.17 -18.38
CA PRO A 566 -16.29 2.28 -17.75
C PRO A 566 -17.32 1.77 -16.75
N ALA A 567 -17.38 2.40 -15.58
CA ALA A 567 -18.24 2.03 -14.45
C ALA A 567 -17.94 0.65 -13.79
N ASN A 568 -16.94 -0.11 -14.26
CA ASN A 568 -16.49 -1.34 -13.60
C ASN A 568 -14.96 -1.44 -13.56
N MET A 569 -14.36 -0.88 -12.52
CA MET A 569 -12.92 -0.87 -12.29
C MET A 569 -12.27 -2.27 -12.11
N SER A 570 -13.08 -3.30 -11.82
CA SER A 570 -12.57 -4.67 -11.63
C SER A 570 -12.38 -5.43 -12.96
N ASP A 571 -12.98 -4.90 -14.03
CA ASP A 571 -12.86 -5.42 -15.38
C ASP A 571 -11.74 -4.68 -16.12
N ILE A 572 -10.54 -5.23 -16.04
CA ILE A 572 -9.37 -4.73 -16.76
C ILE A 572 -9.45 -5.24 -18.20
N ILE A 573 -9.41 -4.31 -19.15
CA ILE A 573 -9.42 -4.64 -20.58
C ILE A 573 -8.15 -5.42 -20.93
N PRO A 574 -8.26 -6.57 -21.62
CA PRO A 574 -7.11 -7.38 -21.97
C PRO A 574 -6.05 -6.58 -22.74
N ARG A 575 -4.78 -6.76 -22.34
CA ARG A 575 -3.63 -6.09 -22.98
C ARG A 575 -3.64 -6.21 -24.50
N SER A 576 -4.02 -7.36 -25.06
CA SER A 576 -4.08 -7.58 -26.50
C SER A 576 -5.06 -6.63 -27.22
N ASP A 577 -6.22 -6.37 -26.63
CA ASP A 577 -7.21 -5.45 -27.19
C ASP A 577 -6.70 -4.00 -27.13
N VAL A 578 -5.99 -3.63 -26.05
CA VAL A 578 -5.35 -2.32 -25.89
C VAL A 578 -4.22 -2.13 -26.92
N GLU A 579 -3.40 -3.14 -27.15
CA GLU A 579 -2.33 -3.11 -28.16
C GLU A 579 -2.89 -2.90 -29.58
N GLU A 580 -3.98 -3.58 -29.94
CA GLU A 580 -4.64 -3.42 -31.24
C GLU A 580 -5.28 -2.03 -31.40
N ALA A 581 -5.93 -1.53 -30.34
CA ALA A 581 -6.52 -0.20 -30.32
C ALA A 581 -5.47 0.91 -30.54
N ILE A 582 -4.31 0.78 -29.88
CA ILE A 582 -3.18 1.70 -30.05
C ILE A 582 -2.61 1.61 -31.45
N SER A 583 -2.39 0.40 -31.98
CA SER A 583 -1.89 0.20 -33.34
C SER A 583 -2.77 0.90 -34.40
N MET A 584 -4.10 0.74 -34.29
CA MET A 584 -5.06 1.36 -35.20
C MET A 584 -5.10 2.91 -35.14
N SER A 585 -4.64 3.50 -34.04
CA SER A 585 -4.67 4.95 -33.81
C SER A 585 -3.28 5.56 -33.60
N ARG A 586 -2.22 4.80 -33.88
CA ARG A 586 -0.83 5.14 -33.53
C ARG A 586 -0.39 6.49 -34.09
N SER A 587 -0.54 6.69 -35.39
CA SER A 587 -0.23 7.96 -36.05
C SER A 587 -0.98 9.15 -35.42
N ARG A 588 -2.25 8.97 -35.05
CA ARG A 588 -3.03 10.05 -34.43
C ARG A 588 -2.56 10.40 -33.03
N ILE A 589 -2.11 9.41 -32.26
CA ILE A 589 -1.53 9.61 -30.92
C ILE A 589 -0.20 10.37 -31.07
N ASN A 590 0.67 9.91 -31.96
CA ASN A 590 1.96 10.53 -32.26
C ASN A 590 1.80 12.02 -32.67
N ASP A 591 0.88 12.31 -33.58
CA ASP A 591 0.59 13.68 -34.05
C ASP A 591 0.18 14.62 -32.91
N ALA A 592 -0.55 14.12 -31.91
CA ALA A 592 -1.02 14.92 -30.77
C ALA A 592 0.15 15.43 -29.91
N PHE A 593 1.26 14.69 -29.86
CA PHE A 593 2.45 15.02 -29.08
C PHE A 593 3.63 15.51 -29.93
N ARG A 594 3.48 15.59 -31.25
CA ARG A 594 4.57 15.88 -32.21
C ARG A 594 5.74 14.89 -32.08
N LEU A 595 5.41 13.63 -31.82
CA LEU A 595 6.36 12.53 -31.70
C LEU A 595 6.20 11.57 -32.88
N ASP A 596 7.15 10.65 -33.01
CA ASP A 596 7.11 9.56 -33.97
C ASP A 596 7.20 8.20 -33.25
N ASP A 597 7.18 7.10 -34.02
CA ASP A 597 7.21 5.75 -33.44
C ASP A 597 8.53 5.42 -32.70
N ASN A 598 9.60 6.19 -32.91
CA ASN A 598 10.89 6.01 -32.23
C ASN A 598 10.99 6.85 -30.95
N THR A 599 10.22 7.94 -30.86
CA THR A 599 10.31 8.91 -29.76
C THR A 599 9.13 8.80 -28.80
N LEU A 600 8.03 8.19 -29.22
CA LEU A 600 6.95 7.67 -28.37
C LEU A 600 6.87 6.16 -28.55
N GLU A 601 7.52 5.41 -27.66
CA GLU A 601 7.57 3.95 -27.73
C GLU A 601 6.54 3.32 -26.80
N PHE A 602 5.86 2.27 -27.28
CA PHE A 602 5.02 1.41 -26.44
C PHE A 602 5.62 0.01 -26.50
N LEU A 603 6.24 -0.44 -25.41
CA LEU A 603 7.04 -1.67 -25.42
C LEU A 603 6.16 -2.90 -25.68
N GLY A 604 6.47 -3.61 -26.76
CA GLY A 604 5.71 -4.77 -27.23
C GLY A 604 4.88 -4.51 -28.49
N ILE A 605 4.60 -3.24 -28.82
CA ILE A 605 3.87 -2.84 -30.03
C ILE A 605 4.89 -2.44 -31.10
N GLN A 606 4.82 -3.07 -32.27
CA GLN A 606 5.71 -2.78 -33.39
C GLN A 606 5.39 -1.40 -34.02
N PRO A 607 6.41 -0.67 -34.52
CA PRO A 607 6.21 0.57 -35.26
C PRO A 607 5.30 0.38 -36.48
N THR A 608 4.51 1.40 -36.79
CA THR A 608 3.64 1.47 -37.97
C THR A 608 4.33 2.05 -39.20
N LEU A 609 5.64 2.32 -39.12
CA LEU A 609 6.43 2.87 -40.22
C LEU A 609 6.25 2.05 -41.50
N GLY A 610 5.72 2.70 -42.53
CA GLY A 610 5.77 2.16 -43.89
C GLY A 610 7.22 2.06 -44.38
N PRO A 611 7.50 1.21 -45.38
CA PRO A 611 8.82 1.21 -46.02
C PRO A 611 9.14 2.62 -46.53
N PRO A 612 10.41 3.06 -46.50
CA PRO A 612 10.80 4.39 -46.99
C PRO A 612 10.31 4.58 -48.43
N ASP A 613 9.79 5.76 -48.74
CA ASP A 613 9.35 6.12 -50.09
C ASP A 613 10.51 5.89 -51.08
N GLU A 614 10.42 4.82 -51.86
CA GLU A 614 11.30 4.64 -53.00
C GLU A 614 10.95 5.71 -54.03
N PRO A 615 11.90 6.59 -54.42
CA PRO A 615 11.61 7.59 -55.44
C PRO A 615 11.14 6.86 -56.71
N PRO A 616 10.09 7.35 -57.41
CA PRO A 616 9.50 6.68 -58.57
C PRO A 616 10.49 6.51 -59.74
N VAL A 617 11.67 7.13 -59.63
CA VAL A 617 12.76 7.00 -60.58
C VAL A 617 14.06 6.80 -59.80
N THR A 618 14.82 5.78 -60.18
CA THR A 618 16.17 5.56 -59.68
C THR A 618 17.07 6.70 -60.14
N VAL A 619 17.41 7.61 -59.21
CA VAL A 619 18.19 8.84 -59.46
C VAL A 619 19.48 8.56 -60.24
N TRP A 620 20.14 7.43 -59.98
CA TRP A 620 21.34 7.02 -60.71
C TRP A 620 21.08 6.73 -62.20
N LEU A 621 19.91 6.22 -62.61
CA LEU A 621 19.57 6.03 -64.02
C LEU A 621 19.41 7.35 -64.77
N ILE A 622 18.88 8.39 -64.12
CA ILE A 622 18.82 9.74 -64.70
C ILE A 622 20.22 10.29 -64.89
N ILE A 623 21.06 10.21 -63.85
CA ILE A 623 22.46 10.67 -63.90
C ILE A 623 23.23 9.90 -64.99
N PHE A 624 23.07 8.58 -65.05
CA PHE A 624 23.67 7.73 -66.09
C PHE A 624 23.21 8.12 -67.49
N GLY A 625 21.91 8.36 -67.69
CA GLY A 625 21.34 8.80 -68.97
C GLY A 625 21.90 10.14 -69.44
N VAL A 626 22.03 11.11 -68.53
CA VAL A 626 22.62 12.44 -68.84
C VAL A 626 24.10 12.32 -69.18
N VAL A 627 24.87 11.56 -68.40
CA VAL A 627 26.30 11.34 -68.63
C VAL A 627 26.54 10.64 -69.97
N MET A 628 25.82 9.56 -70.25
CA MET A 628 25.94 8.85 -71.53
C MET A 628 25.50 9.71 -72.72
N GLY A 629 24.46 10.52 -72.56
CA GLY A 629 24.05 11.50 -73.57
C GLY A 629 25.17 12.49 -73.91
N LEU A 630 25.81 13.07 -72.91
CA LEU A 630 26.95 13.98 -73.09
C LEU A 630 28.15 13.29 -73.74
N VAL A 631 28.46 12.05 -73.35
CA VAL A 631 29.55 11.26 -73.93
C VAL A 631 29.30 10.98 -75.41
N VAL A 632 28.08 10.57 -75.78
CA VAL A 632 27.72 10.30 -77.18
C VAL A 632 27.79 11.58 -78.01
N VAL A 633 27.28 12.70 -77.50
CA VAL A 633 27.40 14.01 -78.17
C VAL A 633 28.88 14.39 -78.35
N GLY A 634 29.71 14.22 -77.32
CA GLY A 634 31.15 14.47 -77.38
C GLY A 634 31.85 13.62 -78.46
N ILE A 635 31.53 12.33 -78.54
CA ILE A 635 32.07 11.41 -79.56
C ILE A 635 31.65 11.85 -80.98
N VAL A 636 30.38 12.19 -81.18
CA VAL A 636 29.87 12.64 -82.50
C VAL A 636 30.54 13.94 -82.93
N VAL A 637 30.69 14.91 -82.02
CA VAL A 637 31.38 16.17 -82.28
C VAL A 637 32.82 15.89 -82.69
N LEU A 638 33.56 15.07 -81.93
CA LEU A 638 34.95 14.72 -82.21
C LEU A 638 35.13 14.08 -83.60
N ILE A 639 34.26 13.14 -83.98
CA ILE A 639 34.27 12.49 -85.30
C ILE A 639 34.03 13.53 -86.40
N PHE A 640 33.04 14.41 -86.23
CA PHE A 640 32.73 15.44 -87.23
C PHE A 640 33.84 16.48 -87.37
N THR A 641 34.47 16.92 -86.28
CA THR A 641 35.65 17.79 -86.33
C THR A 641 36.83 17.11 -87.01
N GLY A 642 37.08 15.82 -86.73
CA GLY A 642 38.15 15.05 -87.38
C GLY A 642 37.95 14.90 -88.90
N ILE A 643 36.71 14.72 -89.36
CA ILE A 643 36.38 14.66 -90.80
C ILE A 643 36.52 16.04 -91.45
N ARG A 644 36.10 17.11 -90.75
CA ARG A 644 36.19 18.50 -91.24
C ARG A 644 37.64 18.97 -91.36
N ASP A 645 38.51 18.61 -90.41
CA ASP A 645 39.93 18.97 -90.47
C ASP A 645 40.69 18.18 -91.56
N ARG A 646 40.33 16.92 -91.82
CA ARG A 646 40.84 16.19 -92.99
C ARG A 646 40.42 16.83 -94.32
N ARG A 647 39.21 17.41 -94.41
CA ARG A 647 38.77 18.16 -95.60
C ARG A 647 39.52 19.48 -95.76
N LYS A 648 39.77 20.23 -94.67
CA LYS A 648 40.59 21.45 -94.70
C LYS A 648 42.04 21.18 -95.10
N LYS A 649 42.66 20.10 -94.61
CA LYS A 649 44.04 19.72 -94.97
C LYS A 649 44.19 19.32 -96.46
N LYS A 650 43.13 18.82 -97.09
CA LYS A 650 43.09 18.50 -98.53
C LYS A 650 42.94 19.74 -99.43
N GLN A 651 42.54 20.87 -98.85
CA GLN A 651 42.33 22.15 -99.56
C GLN A 651 43.56 23.08 -99.46
N ALA A 652 44.47 22.81 -98.52
CA ALA A 652 45.69 23.59 -98.31
C ALA A 652 46.93 23.02 -99.02
N SER A 653 46.79 22.00 -99.88
CA SER A 653 47.91 21.31 -100.55
C SER A 653 48.07 21.63 -102.04
N SER A 654 47.48 22.72 -102.56
CA SER A 654 47.61 23.10 -103.98
C SER A 654 48.49 24.31 -104.26
N GLU A 655 49.12 24.93 -103.27
CA GLU A 655 50.03 26.05 -103.52
C GLU A 655 51.37 25.84 -102.81
N GLU A 656 52.39 25.77 -103.66
CA GLU A 656 53.81 26.06 -103.46
C GLU A 656 54.80 24.95 -103.05
N ASN A 657 55.71 24.77 -104.00
CA ASN A 657 57.00 24.08 -104.06
C ASN A 657 57.91 25.08 -104.82
N PRO A 658 59.24 25.14 -104.71
CA PRO A 658 60.18 24.93 -103.59
C PRO A 658 61.36 25.96 -103.52
N TYR A 659 62.18 25.85 -102.47
CA TYR A 659 63.59 26.31 -102.31
C TYR A 659 63.95 27.79 -101.99
N GLY A 660 64.62 27.94 -100.84
CA GLY A 660 65.48 29.06 -100.41
C GLY A 660 65.06 29.53 -99.02
N SER A 661 65.76 29.31 -97.90
CA SER A 661 67.17 29.03 -97.66
C SER A 661 67.36 28.47 -96.22
N MET A 662 68.33 27.55 -96.07
CA MET A 662 68.84 27.01 -94.80
C MET A 662 69.59 28.06 -93.97
N ASP A 663 69.47 28.02 -92.64
CA ASP A 663 70.55 27.68 -91.68
C ASP A 663 69.97 27.61 -90.25
N LEU A 664 69.82 26.43 -89.64
CA LEU A 664 70.81 25.67 -88.84
C LEU A 664 71.18 26.33 -87.50
N SER A 665 70.37 26.06 -86.47
CA SER A 665 70.93 25.79 -85.14
C SER A 665 70.04 24.84 -84.31
N LYS A 666 70.58 23.64 -84.13
CA LYS A 666 70.36 22.67 -83.03
C LYS A 666 69.09 21.82 -83.07
N GLY A 667 69.31 20.57 -83.50
CA GLY A 667 68.39 19.46 -83.38
C GLY A 667 68.42 18.75 -82.03
N GLU A 668 67.26 18.14 -81.77
CA GLU A 668 66.99 16.78 -81.29
C GLU A 668 67.89 16.13 -80.22
N SER A 669 67.22 15.58 -79.21
CA SER A 669 67.20 14.11 -79.06
C SER A 669 65.89 13.66 -78.42
N ASN A 670 65.26 12.69 -79.07
CA ASN A 670 64.02 12.03 -78.70
C ASN A 670 64.34 10.57 -78.39
N SER A 671 63.78 10.01 -77.32
CA SER A 671 63.59 8.58 -77.02
C SER A 671 63.14 8.51 -75.55
N GLY A 672 61.97 7.99 -75.19
CA GLY A 672 61.32 6.80 -75.71
C GLY A 672 61.45 5.70 -74.66
N PHE A 673 60.29 5.22 -74.17
CA PHE A 673 60.08 3.96 -73.45
C PHE A 673 60.59 3.81 -72.01
N GLN A 674 59.65 3.62 -71.07
CA GLN A 674 59.32 2.35 -70.38
C GLN A 674 58.23 2.64 -69.31
N ASN A 675 57.06 1.95 -69.34
CA ASN A 675 56.69 0.80 -68.49
C ASN A 675 57.16 0.95 -67.04
N GLY A 676 56.37 0.77 -65.98
CA GLY A 676 55.07 0.15 -65.76
C GLY A 676 54.96 -0.07 -64.24
N ASP A 677 53.72 -0.26 -63.77
CA ASP A 677 53.32 -0.87 -62.50
C ASP A 677 53.81 -0.24 -61.17
N ASP A 678 52.88 0.27 -60.36
CA ASP A 678 52.34 -0.52 -59.24
C ASP A 678 51.32 0.27 -58.39
N ILE A 679 50.13 -0.35 -58.30
CA ILE A 679 49.24 -0.53 -57.15
C ILE A 679 49.70 0.12 -55.83
N GLN A 680 48.87 0.94 -55.19
CA GLN A 680 48.14 0.58 -53.94
C GLN A 680 47.24 1.74 -53.46
N THR A 681 45.95 1.41 -53.31
CA THR A 681 44.86 2.23 -52.78
C THR A 681 44.92 2.42 -51.27
N SER A 682 44.52 3.61 -50.83
CA SER A 682 43.98 3.88 -49.49
C SER A 682 42.46 4.06 -49.59
N PHE A 683 41.76 3.56 -48.57
CA PHE A 683 40.39 3.90 -48.13
C PHE A 683 39.20 3.61 -49.07
#